data_AF-A0A7V2XGD0-F1
#
_entry.id   AF-A0A7V2XGD0-F1
#
_cell.length_a   1.000
_cell.length_b   1.000
_cell.length_c   1.000
_cell.angle_alpha   90.00
_cell.angle_beta   90.00
_cell.angle_gamma   90.00
#
_symmetry.space_group_name_H-M   'P 1'
#
loop_
_entity.id
_entity.type
_entity.pdbx_description
1 polymer ?
#
loop_
_entity_poly.entity_id
_entity_poly.type
_entity_poly.pdbx_seq_one_letter_code
_entity_poly.pdbx_strand_id
1 'polypeptide(L)'
;MPLDRRDGKNAERKRREPGLKPRARGMRRVNAFDGPVEVRSRPRSQFALLGVLGVLAVNLSSLGAEVAPAQEAVPPGAVAEVGGFLGQRLRGNAEHLLRFDVERFVRMVEEKTYRDWFWLGEQPGKWLEAAIEAAEQSGDAELRAKAEGVLKRLLAAQEPGGYLGVTDPKVRTDLKPLRGMDPYELYFTLHALVTAKECWRSDEALAAAKRLGEFFIEKIAPGKAEFFPLPREVTVAGHPEHFGLEGALLAHPMARLARVAGDGRFLDWSRWVASRIDRWSGCGTLSNLDLVAEGKMRLHEIQPNVHAHTLHMNLLALLEQYRATGERALLRKVTGAWGEVVASRSYVTGGVSVGETYRAEHELPNAGSVCETCATMSWLELNQRLLELTGDPAHADLIERLVWNHLLAAQAADGDGWRYHTPLAGWKPEGWFTGPDCCSSSGPRIMAKVPTFIYGLTRGGVVVNQYVASTLSTRLASGAELTLRQLTDYPVGEKVEIAVSPARAERFELRLRLPGWCEKPSVAVNGQPLPERPKREATYVAIAREWKQGDRVVVTLPMEARWVAGGHGNDGLRCLCRGPLVFALDSIWCDTATRQALIRDGKGEPLPGLAGIAPDGDGETRPVETPPRALGPAYRVRIALADGKRALATLLPFANIGAWYRDEVEKRGRRGRRDAYAVWLPEATSGRFRAVDIAGVANVHSNDGRGLFVSPALSADCFPFPRYGAYTFRGIPFEVIDPAKNNGRNLLILRGGPPEAMAAKYPASVAIPVGFRCRALHVLGGVAGWAFPWSRDRKVGAVVRLRYDDAPSQEVQWVNGEHLADYIGKADVPGSARVLDLGRSHLRLLRIAANPKSKLERIEIATTGSIIAPVVAAITAELPPDD
;
A
#
# COMPACT_ATOMS: atom_id res chain seq x y z
N MET A 1 31.14 25.80 -2.44
CA MET A 1 31.41 26.30 -1.07
C MET A 1 31.14 25.18 -0.08
N PRO A 2 32.12 24.72 0.72
CA PRO A 2 31.88 23.67 1.70
C PRO A 2 31.39 24.26 3.03
N LEU A 3 30.38 23.62 3.60
CA LEU A 3 29.78 23.98 4.88
C LEU A 3 30.58 23.37 6.03
N ASP A 4 30.87 24.25 6.99
CA ASP A 4 31.71 24.08 8.16
C ASP A 4 31.06 23.17 9.22
N ARG A 5 31.90 22.35 9.87
CA ARG A 5 31.57 21.53 11.04
C ARG A 5 32.16 22.19 12.29
N ARG A 6 31.30 22.54 13.24
CA ARG A 6 31.61 22.76 14.67
C ARG A 6 30.33 22.58 15.47
N ASP A 7 30.31 22.18 16.72
CA ASP A 7 31.11 21.28 17.54
C ASP A 7 30.19 20.99 18.75
N GLY A 8 30.26 19.82 19.37
CA GLY A 8 29.41 19.51 20.53
C GLY A 8 29.64 18.12 21.12
N LYS A 9 30.75 17.98 21.85
CA LYS A 9 31.24 16.77 22.53
C LYS A 9 30.42 16.33 23.76
N ASN A 10 30.65 15.06 24.09
CA ASN A 10 30.56 14.35 25.38
C ASN A 10 29.24 13.68 25.79
N ALA A 11 29.23 12.34 25.70
CA ALA A 11 29.31 11.49 26.89
C ALA A 11 29.67 10.04 26.51
N GLU A 12 30.87 9.61 26.90
CA GLU A 12 31.28 8.21 26.90
C GLU A 12 30.39 7.38 27.84
N ARG A 13 29.89 6.23 27.36
CA ARG A 13 29.51 5.12 28.23
C ARG A 13 29.87 3.79 27.58
N LYS A 14 31.00 3.23 28.05
CA LYS A 14 31.40 1.83 27.89
C LYS A 14 30.20 0.92 28.18
N ARG A 15 29.84 0.05 27.22
CA ARG A 15 29.05 -1.16 27.51
C ARG A 15 29.89 -2.39 27.21
N ARG A 16 29.93 -3.24 28.23
CA ARG A 16 30.63 -4.51 28.34
C ARG A 16 29.99 -5.54 27.42
N GLU A 17 30.82 -6.28 26.69
CA GLU A 17 30.46 -7.58 26.11
C GLU A 17 30.37 -8.63 27.23
N PRO A 18 29.42 -9.59 27.16
CA PRO A 18 29.57 -10.89 27.78
C PRO A 18 29.94 -11.92 26.72
N GLY A 19 31.17 -12.42 26.79
CA GLY A 19 31.63 -13.57 26.04
C GLY A 19 30.93 -14.87 26.49
N LEU A 20 30.59 -15.73 25.53
CA LEU A 20 30.36 -17.14 25.76
C LEU A 20 31.31 -17.95 24.87
N LYS A 21 32.20 -18.70 25.54
CA LYS A 21 33.09 -19.71 24.94
C LYS A 21 32.27 -20.93 24.49
N PRO A 22 32.66 -21.62 23.41
CA PRO A 22 32.05 -22.88 23.00
C PRO A 22 32.61 -24.05 23.83
N ARG A 23 31.74 -24.97 24.25
CA ARG A 23 32.14 -26.28 24.78
C ARG A 23 32.19 -27.29 23.63
N ALA A 24 33.39 -27.73 23.30
CA ALA A 24 33.63 -28.96 22.56
C ALA A 24 33.49 -30.18 23.48
N ARG A 25 32.85 -31.25 22.98
CA ARG A 25 33.14 -32.62 23.39
C ARG A 25 33.20 -33.47 22.12
N GLY A 26 34.37 -34.06 21.89
CA GLY A 26 34.55 -35.21 21.00
C GLY A 26 33.77 -36.42 21.51
N MET A 27 33.76 -37.60 20.90
CA MET A 27 34.43 -38.19 19.74
C MET A 27 34.11 -39.68 19.91
N ARG A 28 33.71 -40.39 18.86
CA ARG A 28 34.09 -41.79 18.62
C ARG A 28 33.59 -42.24 17.24
N ARG A 29 34.54 -42.36 16.32
CA ARG A 29 34.49 -43.28 15.19
C ARG A 29 34.83 -44.68 15.69
N VAL A 30 34.21 -45.70 15.10
CA VAL A 30 34.79 -47.04 14.97
C VAL A 30 34.56 -47.50 13.52
N ASN A 31 35.65 -47.99 12.92
CA ASN A 31 35.86 -48.50 11.56
C ASN A 31 35.07 -49.81 11.31
N ALA A 32 34.49 -50.06 10.12
CA ALA A 32 35.03 -50.63 8.86
C ALA A 32 35.12 -52.17 8.81
N PHE A 33 35.17 -52.70 7.56
CA PHE A 33 35.21 -54.12 7.08
C PHE A 33 33.82 -54.78 6.89
N ASP A 34 33.47 -55.50 5.82
CA ASP A 34 34.11 -55.95 4.57
C ASP A 34 32.99 -56.35 3.55
N GLY A 35 33.25 -56.28 2.24
CA GLY A 35 32.35 -56.83 1.19
C GLY A 35 32.56 -58.33 0.93
N PRO A 36 32.25 -58.90 -0.26
CA PRO A 36 31.19 -58.64 -1.26
C PRO A 36 30.30 -59.91 -1.45
N VAL A 37 29.38 -59.96 -2.44
CA VAL A 37 29.17 -61.09 -3.39
C VAL A 37 27.81 -61.04 -4.14
N GLU A 38 27.96 -61.08 -5.46
CA GLU A 38 27.15 -61.64 -6.57
C GLU A 38 25.77 -61.12 -7.01
N VAL A 39 25.80 -60.70 -8.28
CA VAL A 39 24.70 -60.56 -9.25
C VAL A 39 24.82 -61.70 -10.28
N ARG A 40 23.70 -62.34 -10.64
CA ARG A 40 23.44 -63.06 -11.92
C ARG A 40 21.93 -63.01 -12.18
N SER A 41 21.37 -62.91 -13.38
CA SER A 41 21.85 -62.81 -14.76
C SER A 41 20.65 -62.54 -15.70
N ARG A 42 20.90 -61.84 -16.82
CA ARG A 42 19.99 -61.50 -17.94
C ARG A 42 19.62 -62.74 -18.80
N PRO A 43 18.83 -62.61 -19.90
CA PRO A 43 19.37 -62.21 -21.25
C PRO A 43 18.34 -61.41 -22.11
N ARG A 44 18.56 -60.86 -23.32
CA ARG A 44 19.65 -60.43 -24.25
C ARG A 44 18.92 -59.74 -25.44
N SER A 45 19.41 -58.64 -26.01
CA SER A 45 20.11 -58.53 -27.33
C SER A 45 20.33 -57.01 -27.57
N GLN A 46 21.53 -56.43 -27.76
CA GLN A 46 22.62 -56.50 -28.77
C GLN A 46 22.24 -56.11 -30.21
N PHE A 47 22.61 -54.88 -30.61
CA PHE A 47 23.57 -54.49 -31.67
C PHE A 47 23.74 -52.94 -31.57
N ALA A 48 24.88 -52.40 -31.11
CA ALA A 48 26.17 -52.15 -31.77
C ALA A 48 26.34 -50.65 -32.12
N LEU A 49 27.49 -50.12 -31.70
CA LEU A 49 27.93 -48.73 -31.61
C LEU A 49 28.80 -48.37 -32.83
N LEU A 50 28.72 -47.15 -33.38
CA LEU A 50 29.87 -46.42 -33.94
C LEU A 50 29.49 -45.01 -34.42
N GLY A 51 30.29 -44.01 -34.00
CA GLY A 51 30.43 -42.74 -34.76
C GLY A 51 30.21 -41.44 -33.99
N VAL A 52 31.18 -41.04 -33.17
CA VAL A 52 31.35 -39.65 -32.70
C VAL A 52 32.00 -38.84 -33.82
N LEU A 53 31.31 -37.82 -34.33
CA LEU A 53 31.82 -36.49 -34.76
C LEU A 53 30.75 -35.76 -35.60
N GLY A 54 30.32 -34.59 -35.14
CA GLY A 54 29.38 -33.75 -35.89
C GLY A 54 28.67 -32.71 -35.03
N VAL A 55 29.44 -31.86 -34.35
CA VAL A 55 28.95 -30.57 -33.82
C VAL A 55 28.46 -29.70 -34.99
N LEU A 56 27.43 -28.89 -34.74
CA LEU A 56 26.68 -27.99 -35.64
C LEU A 56 25.45 -28.60 -36.32
N ALA A 57 24.33 -28.63 -35.58
CA ALA A 57 23.08 -27.98 -35.97
C ALA A 57 21.97 -28.33 -34.96
N VAL A 58 21.09 -27.35 -34.74
CA VAL A 58 19.78 -27.45 -34.07
C VAL A 58 19.78 -27.56 -32.54
N ASN A 59 19.67 -26.38 -31.90
CA ASN A 59 18.71 -26.18 -30.81
C ASN A 59 17.89 -24.92 -31.13
N LEU A 60 17.06 -25.03 -32.16
CA LEU A 60 16.00 -24.08 -32.51
C LEU A 60 14.67 -24.80 -32.25
N SER A 61 14.31 -24.96 -30.98
CA SER A 61 13.03 -25.48 -30.49
C SER A 61 13.13 -25.53 -28.95
N SER A 62 12.57 -24.60 -28.18
CA SER A 62 11.13 -24.38 -28.07
C SER A 62 10.80 -22.93 -27.67
N LEU A 63 10.68 -22.02 -28.64
CA LEU A 63 9.77 -20.89 -28.46
C LEU A 63 8.36 -21.47 -28.62
N GLY A 64 7.68 -21.72 -27.51
CA GLY A 64 6.22 -21.80 -27.55
C GLY A 64 5.69 -20.53 -28.24
N ALA A 65 4.55 -20.62 -28.93
CA ALA A 65 3.94 -19.43 -29.50
C ALA A 65 3.74 -18.39 -28.38
N GLU A 66 4.22 -17.16 -28.59
CA GLU A 66 4.07 -16.05 -27.66
C GLU A 66 2.60 -15.92 -27.25
N VAL A 67 2.35 -15.74 -25.95
CA VAL A 67 0.99 -15.52 -25.44
C VAL A 67 0.51 -14.19 -26.01
N ALA A 68 -0.46 -14.27 -26.91
CA ALA A 68 -1.16 -13.09 -27.38
C ALA A 68 -1.83 -12.41 -26.17
N PRO A 69 -1.56 -11.12 -25.90
CA PRO A 69 -2.20 -10.42 -24.80
C PRO A 69 -3.70 -10.28 -25.07
N ALA A 70 -4.49 -10.21 -24.00
CA ALA A 70 -5.92 -9.93 -24.07
C ALA A 70 -6.21 -8.55 -24.69
N GLN A 71 -5.31 -7.59 -24.43
CA GLN A 71 -5.24 -6.30 -25.11
C GLN A 71 -3.78 -5.85 -25.25
N GLU A 72 -3.43 -5.32 -26.41
CA GLU A 72 -2.13 -4.71 -26.70
C GLU A 72 -2.07 -3.28 -26.16
N ALA A 73 -0.87 -2.88 -25.74
CA ALA A 73 -0.59 -1.52 -25.32
C ALA A 73 -0.74 -0.52 -26.48
N VAL A 74 -1.19 0.68 -26.16
CA VAL A 74 -1.25 1.80 -27.12
C VAL A 74 0.07 2.59 -27.05
N PRO A 75 0.70 2.91 -28.19
CA PRO A 75 1.91 3.71 -28.18
C PRO A 75 1.63 5.13 -27.67
N PRO A 76 2.56 5.79 -26.94
CA PRO A 76 2.32 7.11 -26.35
C PRO A 76 1.78 8.15 -27.34
N GLY A 77 2.36 8.23 -28.54
CA GLY A 77 1.94 9.19 -29.58
C GLY A 77 0.59 8.91 -30.25
N ALA A 78 -0.05 7.78 -29.96
CA ALA A 78 -1.43 7.53 -30.41
C ALA A 78 -2.48 8.21 -29.51
N VAL A 79 -2.10 8.69 -28.32
CA VAL A 79 -3.01 9.33 -27.37
C VAL A 79 -2.67 10.82 -27.24
N ALA A 80 -3.50 11.66 -27.85
CA ALA A 80 -3.35 13.11 -27.85
C ALA A 80 -4.46 13.78 -27.02
N GLU A 81 -4.33 15.10 -26.87
CA GLU A 81 -5.36 15.97 -26.29
C GLU A 81 -5.86 15.54 -24.90
N VAL A 82 -4.98 14.96 -24.08
CA VAL A 82 -5.35 14.59 -22.71
C VAL A 82 -5.69 15.85 -21.91
N GLY A 83 -6.96 15.99 -21.57
CA GLY A 83 -7.57 17.19 -21.00
C GLY A 83 -7.92 17.07 -19.52
N GLY A 84 -8.74 18.01 -19.05
CA GLY A 84 -9.21 18.06 -17.67
C GLY A 84 -8.07 18.22 -16.65
N PHE A 85 -8.32 17.76 -15.42
CA PHE A 85 -7.32 17.83 -14.34
C PHE A 85 -6.09 17.00 -14.68
N LEU A 86 -6.23 15.75 -15.12
CA LEU A 86 -5.08 14.89 -15.48
C LEU A 86 -4.20 15.53 -16.57
N GLY A 87 -4.80 16.12 -17.61
CA GLY A 87 -4.08 16.85 -18.65
C GLY A 87 -3.23 18.02 -18.12
N GLN A 88 -3.73 18.77 -17.14
CA GLN A 88 -2.95 19.84 -16.48
C GLN A 88 -1.72 19.26 -15.76
N ARG A 89 -1.89 18.12 -15.09
CA ARG A 89 -0.86 17.44 -14.32
C ARG A 89 0.22 16.83 -15.21
N LEU A 90 -0.16 16.32 -16.38
CA LEU A 90 0.74 15.84 -17.42
C LEU A 90 1.59 16.98 -18.01
N ARG A 91 0.99 18.14 -18.28
CA ARG A 91 1.74 19.33 -18.74
C ARG A 91 2.78 19.78 -17.71
N GLY A 92 2.38 19.89 -16.43
CA GLY A 92 3.32 20.21 -15.35
C GLY A 92 4.47 19.19 -15.24
N ASN A 93 4.20 17.91 -15.54
CA ASN A 93 5.24 16.89 -15.60
C ASN A 93 6.22 17.08 -16.77
N ALA A 94 5.73 17.42 -17.96
CA ALA A 94 6.59 17.73 -19.11
C ALA A 94 7.48 18.96 -18.84
N GLU A 95 6.91 20.02 -18.25
CA GLU A 95 7.65 21.20 -17.82
C GLU A 95 8.69 20.89 -16.72
N HIS A 96 8.40 19.94 -15.83
CA HIS A 96 9.37 19.45 -14.86
C HIS A 96 10.56 18.77 -15.55
N LEU A 97 10.32 17.90 -16.54
CA LEU A 97 11.38 17.20 -17.28
C LEU A 97 12.28 18.18 -18.06
N LEU A 98 11.70 19.25 -18.63
CA LEU A 98 12.44 20.33 -19.27
C LEU A 98 13.37 21.06 -18.28
N ARG A 99 12.90 21.32 -17.05
CA ARG A 99 13.68 22.03 -16.02
C ARG A 99 14.64 21.14 -15.23
N PHE A 100 14.43 19.83 -15.20
CA PHE A 100 15.28 18.91 -14.46
C PHE A 100 16.73 18.94 -14.99
N ASP A 101 17.69 19.06 -14.07
CA ASP A 101 19.14 19.07 -14.35
C ASP A 101 19.66 17.65 -14.63
N VAL A 102 19.18 17.06 -15.72
CA VAL A 102 19.64 15.76 -16.21
C VAL A 102 21.11 15.82 -16.63
N GLU A 103 21.59 17.00 -17.05
CA GLU A 103 22.94 17.27 -17.53
C GLU A 103 24.01 16.89 -16.51
N ARG A 104 23.79 17.20 -15.23
CA ARG A 104 24.65 16.75 -14.14
C ARG A 104 24.82 15.23 -14.10
N PHE A 105 23.74 14.48 -14.31
CA PHE A 105 23.77 13.01 -14.21
C PHE A 105 24.30 12.35 -15.48
N VAL A 106 24.04 12.92 -16.65
CA VAL A 106 24.63 12.45 -17.92
C VAL A 106 26.15 12.59 -17.88
N ARG A 107 26.68 13.70 -17.34
CA ARG A 107 28.13 13.86 -17.13
C ARG A 107 28.74 12.74 -16.29
N MET A 108 28.02 12.23 -15.28
CA MET A 108 28.52 11.08 -14.50
C MET A 108 28.70 9.82 -15.35
N VAL A 109 27.83 9.60 -16.34
CA VAL A 109 27.93 8.46 -17.29
C VAL A 109 29.07 8.67 -18.29
N GLU A 110 29.32 9.92 -18.70
CA GLU A 110 30.44 10.26 -19.58
C GLU A 110 31.79 10.10 -18.88
N GLU A 111 31.91 10.65 -17.67
CA GLU A 111 33.15 10.69 -16.90
C GLU A 111 33.51 9.35 -16.24
N LYS A 112 32.51 8.57 -15.82
CA LYS A 112 32.67 7.28 -15.14
C LYS A 112 33.69 7.32 -14.00
N THR A 113 33.48 8.21 -13.04
CA THR A 113 34.38 8.37 -11.88
C THR A 113 33.72 7.94 -10.57
N TYR A 114 32.46 7.47 -10.63
CA TYR A 114 31.67 7.22 -9.44
C TYR A 114 32.02 5.87 -8.78
N ARG A 115 32.24 5.89 -7.47
CA ARG A 115 32.71 4.73 -6.68
C ARG A 115 31.89 4.40 -5.44
N ASP A 116 31.01 5.31 -5.01
CA ASP A 116 30.19 5.10 -3.80
C ASP A 116 29.22 3.92 -3.99
N TRP A 117 28.48 3.50 -2.96
CA TRP A 117 27.48 2.42 -3.14
C TRP A 117 26.07 2.95 -3.48
N PHE A 118 25.91 4.28 -3.58
CA PHE A 118 24.60 4.92 -3.78
C PHE A 118 24.17 4.90 -5.25
N TRP A 119 22.87 5.04 -5.51
CA TRP A 119 22.22 4.73 -6.80
C TRP A 119 21.99 5.96 -7.71
N LEU A 120 22.89 6.95 -7.68
CA LEU A 120 22.71 8.18 -8.48
C LEU A 120 22.73 7.94 -10.00
N GLY A 121 23.29 6.83 -10.46
CA GLY A 121 23.36 6.50 -11.89
C GLY A 121 22.01 6.13 -12.52
N GLU A 122 20.95 5.97 -11.74
CA GLU A 122 19.59 5.68 -12.25
C GLU A 122 18.97 6.86 -13.00
N GLN A 123 19.41 8.08 -12.66
CA GLN A 123 18.71 9.32 -12.97
C GLN A 123 18.62 9.58 -14.49
N PRO A 124 19.70 9.39 -15.30
CA PRO A 124 19.62 9.57 -16.75
C PRO A 124 18.66 8.59 -17.42
N GLY A 125 18.65 7.32 -17.01
CA GLY A 125 17.78 6.30 -17.58
C GLY A 125 16.30 6.58 -17.27
N LYS A 126 15.98 6.88 -16.00
CA LYS A 126 14.61 7.24 -15.61
C LYS A 126 14.12 8.50 -16.34
N TRP A 127 14.96 9.53 -16.39
CA TRP A 127 14.62 10.79 -17.07
C TRP A 127 14.41 10.57 -18.57
N LEU A 128 15.30 9.81 -19.24
CA LEU A 128 15.21 9.60 -20.68
C LEU A 128 13.95 8.83 -21.06
N GLU A 129 13.60 7.76 -20.33
CA GLU A 129 12.35 7.02 -20.56
C GLU A 129 11.13 7.94 -20.40
N ALA A 130 11.08 8.71 -19.31
CA ALA A 130 9.98 9.65 -19.05
C ALA A 130 9.87 10.73 -20.14
N ALA A 131 11.01 11.28 -20.58
CA ALA A 131 11.07 12.33 -21.58
C ALA A 131 10.66 11.83 -22.97
N ILE A 132 11.06 10.62 -23.37
CA ILE A 132 10.60 9.99 -24.62
C ILE A 132 9.07 9.89 -24.61
N GLU A 133 8.48 9.27 -23.57
CA GLU A 133 7.05 9.02 -23.53
C GLU A 133 6.24 10.32 -23.43
N ALA A 134 6.68 11.27 -22.61
CA ALA A 134 6.03 12.58 -22.49
C ALA A 134 6.12 13.38 -23.79
N ALA A 135 7.26 13.39 -24.48
CA ALA A 135 7.42 14.09 -25.75
C ALA A 135 6.54 13.49 -26.86
N GLU A 136 6.53 12.16 -26.99
CA GLU A 136 5.70 11.49 -28.00
C GLU A 136 4.21 11.73 -27.74
N GLN A 137 3.78 11.69 -26.49
CA GLN A 137 2.39 11.90 -26.12
C GLN A 137 1.93 13.35 -26.34
N SER A 138 2.77 14.31 -25.94
CA SER A 138 2.41 15.74 -25.99
C SER A 138 2.68 16.40 -27.34
N GLY A 139 3.56 15.83 -28.17
CA GLY A 139 4.09 16.48 -29.36
C GLY A 139 5.08 17.60 -29.06
N ASP A 140 5.63 17.67 -27.85
CA ASP A 140 6.58 18.70 -27.43
C ASP A 140 7.94 18.51 -28.12
N ALA A 141 8.22 19.36 -29.11
CA ALA A 141 9.44 19.33 -29.89
C ALA A 141 10.70 19.72 -29.09
N GLU A 142 10.57 20.58 -28.07
CA GLU A 142 11.70 20.98 -27.24
C GLU A 142 12.12 19.84 -26.32
N LEU A 143 11.14 19.22 -25.64
CA LEU A 143 11.40 18.06 -24.79
C LEU A 143 11.96 16.89 -25.62
N ARG A 144 11.42 16.67 -26.82
CA ARG A 144 11.95 15.69 -27.77
C ARG A 144 13.41 15.96 -28.11
N ALA A 145 13.75 17.17 -28.51
CA ALA A 145 15.12 17.53 -28.88
C ALA A 145 16.10 17.36 -27.70
N LYS A 146 15.68 17.73 -26.49
CA LYS A 146 16.47 17.52 -25.27
C LYS A 146 16.70 16.01 -25.02
N ALA A 147 15.66 15.19 -25.17
CA ALA A 147 15.74 13.75 -24.97
C ALA A 147 16.64 13.06 -26.03
N GLU A 148 16.54 13.46 -27.31
CA GLU A 148 17.43 12.99 -28.37
C GLU A 148 18.90 13.39 -28.10
N GLY A 149 19.14 14.61 -27.59
CA GLY A 149 20.46 15.07 -27.17
C GLY A 149 21.06 14.24 -26.03
N VAL A 150 20.26 13.93 -25.00
CA VAL A 150 20.67 13.04 -23.90
C VAL A 150 20.96 11.63 -24.42
N LEU A 151 20.06 11.06 -25.24
CA LEU A 151 20.26 9.74 -25.84
C LEU A 151 21.60 9.69 -26.59
N LYS A 152 21.86 10.65 -27.49
CA LYS A 152 23.10 10.71 -28.27
C LYS A 152 24.35 10.69 -27.37
N ARG A 153 24.34 11.43 -26.26
CA ARG A 153 25.46 11.47 -25.32
C ARG A 153 25.64 10.15 -24.56
N LEU A 154 24.55 9.51 -24.14
CA LEU A 154 24.62 8.18 -23.54
C LEU A 154 25.17 7.16 -24.53
N LEU A 155 24.73 7.17 -25.79
CA LEU A 155 25.26 6.28 -26.84
C LEU A 155 26.77 6.49 -27.05
N ALA A 156 27.23 7.74 -27.10
CA ALA A 156 28.65 8.07 -27.24
C ALA A 156 29.49 7.68 -26.01
N ALA A 157 28.87 7.63 -24.83
CA ALA A 157 29.52 7.23 -23.59
C ALA A 157 29.62 5.70 -23.41
N GLN A 158 28.99 4.87 -24.25
CA GLN A 158 29.05 3.43 -24.09
C GLN A 158 30.46 2.89 -24.38
N GLU A 159 30.97 2.05 -23.48
CA GLU A 159 32.30 1.46 -23.64
C GLU A 159 32.31 0.42 -24.77
N PRO A 160 33.49 0.15 -25.39
CA PRO A 160 33.63 -0.92 -26.39
C PRO A 160 33.13 -2.28 -25.90
N GLY A 161 33.29 -2.58 -24.60
CA GLY A 161 32.78 -3.79 -23.95
C GLY A 161 31.29 -3.77 -23.58
N GLY A 162 30.54 -2.74 -23.99
CA GLY A 162 29.09 -2.65 -23.83
C GLY A 162 28.58 -2.01 -22.53
N TYR A 163 29.43 -1.82 -21.52
CA TYR A 163 29.04 -1.15 -20.27
C TYR A 163 28.60 0.31 -20.52
N LEU A 164 27.47 0.69 -19.90
CA LEU A 164 26.89 2.03 -20.01
C LEU A 164 26.31 2.48 -18.66
N GLY A 165 27.19 2.74 -17.70
CA GLY A 165 26.84 3.27 -16.38
C GLY A 165 27.86 4.30 -15.89
N VAL A 166 27.73 4.71 -14.63
CA VAL A 166 28.55 5.78 -14.01
C VAL A 166 29.82 5.26 -13.32
N THR A 167 30.01 3.94 -13.23
CA THR A 167 31.03 3.34 -12.37
C THR A 167 32.42 3.48 -12.93
N ASP A 168 33.35 3.88 -12.05
CA ASP A 168 34.78 3.91 -12.34
C ASP A 168 35.29 2.54 -12.83
N PRO A 169 35.88 2.44 -14.03
CA PRO A 169 36.49 1.20 -14.51
C PRO A 169 37.48 0.60 -13.52
N LYS A 170 38.16 1.42 -12.69
CA LYS A 170 39.14 0.98 -11.70
C LYS A 170 38.55 0.15 -10.56
N VAL A 171 37.24 0.18 -10.35
CA VAL A 171 36.57 -0.65 -9.34
C VAL A 171 35.82 -1.85 -9.94
N ARG A 172 35.83 -1.99 -11.27
CA ARG A 172 35.27 -3.15 -11.98
C ARG A 172 36.39 -4.15 -12.29
N THR A 173 36.12 -5.43 -12.02
CA THR A 173 37.01 -6.56 -12.36
C THR A 173 36.19 -7.67 -13.01
N ASP A 174 36.81 -8.70 -13.59
CA ASP A 174 36.05 -9.83 -14.14
C ASP A 174 35.23 -10.59 -13.08
N LEU A 175 35.70 -10.62 -11.82
CA LEU A 175 34.95 -11.18 -10.69
C LEU A 175 33.85 -10.25 -10.18
N LYS A 176 34.02 -8.94 -10.36
CA LYS A 176 33.10 -7.90 -9.89
C LYS A 176 32.87 -6.88 -11.01
N PRO A 177 32.14 -7.27 -12.07
CA PRO A 177 31.99 -6.46 -13.29
C PRO A 177 31.08 -5.24 -13.09
N LEU A 178 30.35 -5.19 -11.98
CA LEU A 178 29.44 -4.13 -11.59
C LEU A 178 29.79 -3.65 -10.18
N ARG A 179 29.49 -2.39 -9.88
CA ARG A 179 29.59 -1.82 -8.53
C ARG A 179 28.22 -1.88 -7.86
N GLY A 180 28.18 -2.18 -6.57
CA GLY A 180 27.06 -1.89 -5.66
C GLY A 180 25.64 -1.89 -6.25
N MET A 181 25.12 -0.70 -6.58
CA MET A 181 23.75 -0.50 -7.09
C MET A 181 23.65 -0.42 -8.62
N ASP A 182 24.72 -0.70 -9.35
CA ASP A 182 24.75 -0.67 -10.82
C ASP A 182 23.63 -1.51 -11.46
N PRO A 183 23.24 -2.71 -10.99
CA PRO A 183 22.11 -3.42 -11.60
C PRO A 183 20.80 -2.64 -11.53
N TYR A 184 20.57 -1.93 -10.42
CA TYR A 184 19.40 -1.06 -10.27
C TYR A 184 19.50 0.15 -11.21
N GLU A 185 20.67 0.78 -11.32
CA GLU A 185 20.88 1.92 -12.21
C GLU A 185 20.75 1.52 -13.70
N LEU A 186 21.42 0.43 -14.09
CA LEU A 186 21.47 -0.08 -15.46
C LEU A 186 20.14 -0.70 -15.91
N TYR A 187 19.28 -1.12 -14.98
CA TYR A 187 17.89 -1.44 -15.29
C TYR A 187 17.24 -0.28 -16.03
N PHE A 188 17.34 0.95 -15.50
CA PHE A 188 16.69 2.12 -16.07
C PHE A 188 17.37 2.57 -17.36
N THR A 189 18.69 2.47 -17.45
CA THR A 189 19.41 2.74 -18.70
C THR A 189 18.97 1.80 -19.82
N LEU A 190 18.94 0.48 -19.57
CA LEU A 190 18.50 -0.49 -20.56
C LEU A 190 17.01 -0.31 -20.91
N HIS A 191 16.17 -0.05 -19.91
CA HIS A 191 14.76 0.28 -20.12
C HIS A 191 14.58 1.45 -21.09
N ALA A 192 15.31 2.55 -20.87
CA ALA A 192 15.22 3.75 -21.71
C ALA A 192 15.67 3.51 -23.15
N LEU A 193 16.74 2.73 -23.36
CA LEU A 193 17.21 2.37 -24.71
C LEU A 193 16.18 1.51 -25.45
N VAL A 194 15.57 0.54 -24.76
CA VAL A 194 14.47 -0.26 -25.33
C VAL A 194 13.26 0.61 -25.65
N THR A 195 12.89 1.53 -24.76
CA THR A 195 11.79 2.48 -24.99
C THR A 195 12.06 3.40 -26.18
N ALA A 196 13.31 3.85 -26.38
CA ALA A 196 13.71 4.62 -27.57
C ALA A 196 13.53 3.80 -28.86
N LYS A 197 13.83 2.49 -28.85
CA LYS A 197 13.53 1.62 -29.99
C LYS A 197 12.02 1.45 -30.22
N GLU A 198 11.24 1.30 -29.15
CA GLU A 198 9.80 1.09 -29.26
C GLU A 198 9.06 2.35 -29.75
N CYS A 199 9.44 3.52 -29.25
CA CYS A 199 8.78 4.79 -29.56
C CYS A 199 9.34 5.47 -30.81
N TRP A 200 10.67 5.60 -30.91
CA TRP A 200 11.33 6.33 -32.00
C TRP A 200 11.89 5.44 -33.11
N ARG A 201 11.78 4.12 -32.97
CA ARG A 201 12.35 3.15 -33.91
C ARG A 201 13.88 3.24 -34.05
N SER A 202 14.59 3.92 -33.14
CA SER A 202 16.05 4.14 -33.21
C SER A 202 16.84 2.82 -33.20
N ASP A 203 17.53 2.56 -34.31
CA ASP A 203 18.42 1.40 -34.44
C ASP A 203 19.72 1.60 -33.65
N GLU A 204 20.20 2.83 -33.47
CA GLU A 204 21.38 3.08 -32.64
C GLU A 204 21.10 2.79 -31.16
N ALA A 205 19.92 3.15 -30.67
CA ALA A 205 19.48 2.81 -29.31
C ALA A 205 19.36 1.29 -29.13
N LEU A 206 18.79 0.57 -30.11
CA LEU A 206 18.72 -0.89 -30.08
C LEU A 206 20.12 -1.52 -30.12
N ALA A 207 21.04 -1.01 -30.93
CA ALA A 207 22.42 -1.50 -30.99
C ALA A 207 23.13 -1.31 -29.64
N ALA A 208 22.95 -0.16 -28.99
CA ALA A 208 23.49 0.07 -27.64
C ALA A 208 22.84 -0.82 -26.57
N ALA A 209 21.52 -1.03 -26.64
CA ALA A 209 20.81 -1.94 -25.76
C ALA A 209 21.32 -3.38 -25.89
N LYS A 210 21.54 -3.85 -27.13
CA LYS A 210 22.14 -5.16 -27.43
C LYS A 210 23.53 -5.29 -26.82
N ARG A 211 24.42 -4.30 -27.03
CA ARG A 211 25.77 -4.33 -26.43
C ARG A 211 25.74 -4.35 -24.91
N LEU A 212 24.82 -3.63 -24.28
CA LEU A 212 24.66 -3.66 -22.82
C LEU A 212 24.11 -5.02 -22.33
N GLY A 213 23.14 -5.61 -23.05
CA GLY A 213 22.65 -6.95 -22.76
C GLY A 213 23.72 -8.03 -22.95
N GLU A 214 24.56 -7.89 -23.99
CA GLU A 214 25.69 -8.78 -24.26
C GLU A 214 26.76 -8.66 -23.18
N PHE A 215 27.03 -7.45 -22.67
CA PHE A 215 27.87 -7.24 -21.50
C PHE A 215 27.35 -8.04 -20.29
N PHE A 216 26.03 -8.06 -20.04
CA PHE A 216 25.47 -8.89 -18.96
C PHE A 216 25.66 -10.38 -19.21
N ILE A 217 25.40 -10.88 -20.43
CA ILE A 217 25.63 -12.30 -20.78
C ILE A 217 27.12 -12.67 -20.67
N GLU A 218 28.01 -11.76 -21.07
CA GLU A 218 29.45 -11.99 -21.04
C GLU A 218 29.98 -12.02 -19.61
N LYS A 219 29.52 -11.14 -18.74
CA LYS A 219 30.09 -10.97 -17.40
C LYS A 219 29.31 -11.68 -16.28
N ILE A 220 28.01 -11.90 -16.45
CA ILE A 220 27.09 -12.38 -15.40
C ILE A 220 26.24 -13.52 -15.98
N ALA A 221 26.66 -14.76 -15.77
CA ALA A 221 26.03 -15.94 -16.38
C ALA A 221 26.42 -17.21 -15.59
N PRO A 222 25.89 -18.41 -15.92
CA PRO A 222 26.35 -19.65 -15.30
C PRO A 222 27.88 -19.79 -15.33
N GLY A 223 28.48 -20.03 -14.16
CA GLY A 223 29.94 -20.17 -14.02
C GLY A 223 30.73 -18.86 -14.07
N LYS A 224 30.06 -17.71 -14.12
CA LYS A 224 30.67 -16.37 -14.09
C LYS A 224 30.24 -15.63 -12.82
N ALA A 225 30.14 -14.31 -12.89
CA ALA A 225 29.71 -13.48 -11.77
C ALA A 225 28.20 -13.67 -11.47
N GLU A 226 27.81 -13.62 -10.20
CA GLU A 226 26.43 -13.82 -9.73
C GLU A 226 26.06 -12.80 -8.62
N PHE A 227 24.77 -12.49 -8.46
CA PHE A 227 24.31 -11.53 -7.45
C PHE A 227 24.11 -12.23 -6.11
N PHE A 228 24.91 -11.90 -5.10
CA PHE A 228 24.73 -12.42 -3.74
C PHE A 228 24.57 -11.26 -2.75
N PRO A 229 23.74 -11.41 -1.70
CA PRO A 229 23.58 -10.37 -0.68
C PRO A 229 24.79 -10.30 0.24
N LEU A 230 25.47 -11.42 0.52
CA LEU A 230 26.68 -11.55 1.35
C LEU A 230 27.48 -12.82 0.99
N PRO A 231 28.81 -12.90 1.25
CA PRO A 231 29.71 -11.87 1.78
C PRO A 231 30.35 -11.00 0.68
N ARG A 232 30.62 -9.72 1.00
CA ARG A 232 31.02 -8.58 0.12
C ARG A 232 32.15 -8.83 -0.90
N GLU A 233 32.97 -9.85 -0.68
CA GLU A 233 34.15 -10.18 -1.48
C GLU A 233 33.81 -10.96 -2.76
N VAL A 234 32.64 -11.62 -2.79
CA VAL A 234 32.17 -12.43 -3.94
C VAL A 234 30.87 -11.87 -4.55
N THR A 235 30.35 -10.75 -4.02
CA THR A 235 29.10 -10.14 -4.49
C THR A 235 29.35 -9.21 -5.67
N VAL A 236 28.63 -9.41 -6.78
CA VAL A 236 28.66 -8.52 -7.95
C VAL A 236 27.98 -7.19 -7.67
N ALA A 237 26.82 -7.22 -6.99
CA ALA A 237 26.01 -6.05 -6.66
C ALA A 237 24.77 -6.46 -5.83
N GLY A 238 24.17 -5.50 -5.11
CA GLY A 238 22.95 -5.69 -4.31
C GLY A 238 23.00 -5.08 -2.90
N HIS A 239 21.83 -4.77 -2.33
CA HIS A 239 21.68 -4.30 -0.96
C HIS A 239 21.30 -5.47 -0.04
N PRO A 240 21.94 -5.64 1.13
CA PRO A 240 21.55 -6.69 2.07
C PRO A 240 20.08 -6.62 2.50
N GLU A 241 19.47 -5.43 2.52
CA GLU A 241 18.06 -5.26 2.91
C GLU A 241 17.06 -5.76 1.86
N HIS A 242 17.47 -5.91 0.60
CA HIS A 242 16.64 -6.42 -0.48
C HIS A 242 16.99 -7.85 -0.89
N PHE A 243 17.95 -8.47 -0.20
CA PHE A 243 18.36 -9.87 -0.39
C PHE A 243 18.79 -10.17 -1.85
N GLY A 244 19.52 -9.25 -2.48
CA GLY A 244 20.08 -9.44 -3.83
C GLY A 244 19.08 -9.31 -4.99
N LEU A 245 17.83 -8.94 -4.71
CA LEU A 245 16.80 -8.79 -5.73
C LEU A 245 17.05 -7.65 -6.72
N GLU A 246 17.93 -6.68 -6.41
CA GLU A 246 18.28 -5.60 -7.35
C GLU A 246 19.01 -6.11 -8.58
N GLY A 247 19.84 -7.14 -8.40
CA GLY A 247 20.48 -7.84 -9.52
C GLY A 247 19.46 -8.50 -10.44
N ALA A 248 18.43 -9.11 -9.83
CA ALA A 248 17.39 -9.83 -10.55
C ALA A 248 16.46 -8.91 -11.37
N LEU A 249 16.39 -7.62 -11.04
CA LEU A 249 15.61 -6.62 -11.79
C LEU A 249 15.94 -6.59 -13.28
N LEU A 250 17.22 -6.78 -13.63
CA LEU A 250 17.69 -6.79 -15.02
C LEU A 250 16.98 -7.83 -15.89
N ALA A 251 16.36 -8.87 -15.31
CA ALA A 251 15.57 -9.85 -16.05
C ALA A 251 14.43 -9.19 -16.84
N HIS A 252 13.80 -8.14 -16.31
CA HIS A 252 12.68 -7.48 -16.99
C HIS A 252 13.11 -6.76 -18.29
N PRO A 253 14.05 -5.80 -18.29
CA PRO A 253 14.48 -5.17 -19.53
C PRO A 253 15.15 -6.15 -20.50
N MET A 254 15.80 -7.22 -20.02
CA MET A 254 16.38 -8.25 -20.89
C MET A 254 15.31 -9.08 -21.61
N ALA A 255 14.18 -9.38 -20.96
CA ALA A 255 13.04 -10.01 -21.62
C ALA A 255 12.41 -9.08 -22.67
N ARG A 256 12.25 -7.79 -22.34
CA ARG A 256 11.81 -6.78 -23.33
C ARG A 256 12.79 -6.66 -24.50
N LEU A 257 14.09 -6.64 -24.22
CA LEU A 257 15.15 -6.59 -25.23
C LEU A 257 15.06 -7.79 -26.18
N ALA A 258 14.87 -9.00 -25.67
CA ALA A 258 14.72 -10.21 -26.48
C ALA A 258 13.65 -10.05 -27.58
N ARG A 259 12.48 -9.50 -27.19
CA ARG A 259 11.35 -9.26 -28.10
C ARG A 259 11.68 -8.21 -29.16
N VAL A 260 12.22 -7.06 -28.77
CA VAL A 260 12.52 -5.98 -29.74
C VAL A 260 13.75 -6.26 -30.60
N ALA A 261 14.67 -7.08 -30.11
CA ALA A 261 15.90 -7.47 -30.80
C ALA A 261 15.71 -8.68 -31.73
N GLY A 262 14.68 -9.51 -31.48
CA GLY A 262 14.52 -10.81 -32.12
C GLY A 262 15.61 -11.82 -31.72
N ASP A 263 16.14 -11.72 -30.50
CA ASP A 263 17.29 -12.53 -30.04
C ASP A 263 16.95 -13.26 -28.72
N GLY A 264 16.78 -14.58 -28.82
CA GLY A 264 16.39 -15.45 -27.71
C GLY A 264 17.42 -15.52 -26.57
N ARG A 265 18.70 -15.20 -26.83
CA ARG A 265 19.76 -15.24 -25.79
C ARG A 265 19.44 -14.33 -24.61
N PHE A 266 18.81 -13.19 -24.86
CA PHE A 266 18.42 -12.25 -23.81
C PHE A 266 17.25 -12.79 -22.95
N LEU A 267 16.32 -13.53 -23.55
CA LEU A 267 15.22 -14.19 -22.83
C LEU A 267 15.76 -15.36 -21.99
N ASP A 268 16.67 -16.16 -22.54
CA ASP A 268 17.31 -17.25 -21.80
C ASP A 268 18.07 -16.72 -20.58
N TRP A 269 18.77 -15.60 -20.74
CA TRP A 269 19.42 -14.90 -19.63
C TRP A 269 18.41 -14.44 -18.57
N SER A 270 17.31 -13.80 -19.00
CA SER A 270 16.23 -13.37 -18.10
C SER A 270 15.64 -14.55 -17.30
N ARG A 271 15.36 -15.68 -17.95
CA ARG A 271 14.86 -16.91 -17.31
C ARG A 271 15.88 -17.51 -16.35
N TRP A 272 17.17 -17.50 -16.74
CA TRP A 272 18.24 -17.94 -15.86
C TRP A 272 18.31 -17.09 -14.59
N VAL A 273 18.25 -15.75 -14.71
CA VAL A 273 18.20 -14.84 -13.57
C VAL A 273 17.03 -15.17 -12.64
N ALA A 274 15.82 -15.34 -13.18
CA ALA A 274 14.65 -15.73 -12.37
C ALA A 274 14.90 -17.05 -11.62
N SER A 275 15.47 -18.07 -12.29
CA SER A 275 15.83 -19.36 -11.68
C SER A 275 16.86 -19.28 -10.55
N ARG A 276 17.56 -18.14 -10.43
CA ARG A 276 18.58 -17.90 -9.40
C ARG A 276 18.09 -17.07 -8.23
N ILE A 277 16.90 -16.47 -8.30
CA ILE A 277 16.34 -15.64 -7.23
C ILE A 277 16.37 -16.35 -5.87
N ASP A 278 15.97 -17.63 -5.80
CA ASP A 278 15.97 -18.37 -4.53
C ASP A 278 17.38 -18.61 -3.98
N ARG A 279 18.34 -18.90 -4.88
CA ARG A 279 19.74 -19.09 -4.52
C ARG A 279 20.37 -17.79 -4.02
N TRP A 280 20.11 -16.69 -4.71
CA TRP A 280 20.68 -15.39 -4.41
C TRP A 280 20.07 -14.81 -3.14
N SER A 281 18.75 -14.85 -3.00
CA SER A 281 18.05 -14.36 -1.80
C SER A 281 18.33 -15.19 -0.54
N GLY A 282 18.59 -16.49 -0.69
CA GLY A 282 18.82 -17.40 0.43
C GLY A 282 17.56 -17.69 1.27
N CYS A 283 16.38 -17.22 0.85
CA CYS A 283 15.13 -17.37 1.59
C CYS A 283 13.97 -17.95 0.76
N GLY A 284 14.23 -18.33 -0.50
CA GLY A 284 13.22 -18.97 -1.35
C GLY A 284 12.16 -18.01 -1.91
N THR A 285 12.50 -16.72 -2.08
CA THR A 285 11.57 -15.66 -2.48
C THR A 285 10.66 -16.03 -3.66
N LEU A 286 11.20 -16.63 -4.73
CA LEU A 286 10.43 -16.99 -5.93
C LEU A 286 9.59 -18.27 -5.70
N SER A 287 10.15 -19.29 -5.05
CA SER A 287 9.41 -20.52 -4.72
C SER A 287 8.26 -20.25 -3.76
N ASN A 288 8.46 -19.40 -2.76
CA ASN A 288 7.46 -19.01 -1.78
C ASN A 288 6.23 -18.33 -2.41
N LEU A 289 6.35 -17.72 -3.60
CA LEU A 289 5.20 -17.18 -4.34
C LEU A 289 4.18 -18.26 -4.76
N ASP A 290 4.58 -19.53 -4.90
CA ASP A 290 3.60 -20.62 -5.10
C ASP A 290 2.75 -20.81 -3.85
N LEU A 291 3.37 -20.78 -2.67
CA LEU A 291 2.66 -20.89 -1.40
C LEU A 291 1.72 -19.71 -1.17
N VAL A 292 2.11 -18.50 -1.60
CA VAL A 292 1.24 -17.32 -1.58
C VAL A 292 0.04 -17.52 -2.51
N ALA A 293 0.27 -17.97 -3.74
CA ALA A 293 -0.80 -18.22 -4.71
C ALA A 293 -1.77 -19.34 -4.26
N GLU A 294 -1.29 -20.30 -3.45
CA GLU A 294 -2.09 -21.36 -2.84
C GLU A 294 -2.77 -20.93 -1.52
N GLY A 295 -2.53 -19.71 -1.04
CA GLY A 295 -3.05 -19.22 0.25
C GLY A 295 -2.42 -19.87 1.47
N LYS A 296 -1.29 -20.56 1.31
CA LYS A 296 -0.54 -21.27 2.37
C LYS A 296 0.53 -20.40 3.06
N MET A 297 0.83 -19.24 2.48
CA MET A 297 1.80 -18.26 3.00
C MET A 297 1.29 -16.85 2.73
N ARG A 298 1.57 -15.91 3.62
CA ARG A 298 1.30 -14.48 3.41
C ARG A 298 2.46 -13.82 2.67
N LEU A 299 2.18 -12.81 1.86
CA LEU A 299 3.23 -12.21 1.01
C LEU A 299 4.41 -11.67 1.82
N HIS A 300 4.17 -11.07 2.98
CA HIS A 300 5.25 -10.53 3.83
C HIS A 300 6.20 -11.60 4.40
N GLU A 301 5.86 -12.89 4.29
CA GLU A 301 6.66 -14.01 4.82
C GLU A 301 7.62 -14.59 3.78
N ILE A 302 7.51 -14.19 2.50
CA ILE A 302 8.34 -14.78 1.42
C ILE A 302 9.83 -14.48 1.60
N GLN A 303 10.16 -13.40 2.33
CA GLN A 303 11.51 -13.02 2.76
C GLN A 303 11.44 -12.06 3.95
N PRO A 304 12.51 -11.90 4.77
CA PRO A 304 12.47 -11.09 6.00
C PRO A 304 12.10 -9.62 5.79
N ASN A 305 12.39 -9.05 4.61
CA ASN A 305 12.03 -7.69 4.25
C ASN A 305 11.56 -7.63 2.80
N VAL A 306 10.26 -7.60 2.58
CA VAL A 306 9.68 -7.57 1.23
C VAL A 306 9.57 -6.12 0.75
N HIS A 307 10.65 -5.60 0.15
CA HIS A 307 10.64 -4.26 -0.45
C HIS A 307 9.68 -4.22 -1.66
N ALA A 308 8.63 -3.40 -1.57
CA ALA A 308 7.49 -3.44 -2.49
C ALA A 308 7.90 -3.09 -3.92
N HIS A 309 8.68 -2.02 -4.11
CA HIS A 309 9.11 -1.57 -5.43
C HIS A 309 9.96 -2.65 -6.14
N THR A 310 10.94 -3.21 -5.44
CA THR A 310 11.84 -4.25 -5.97
C THR A 310 11.10 -5.55 -6.26
N LEU A 311 10.14 -5.94 -5.41
CA LEU A 311 9.29 -7.11 -5.69
C LEU A 311 8.50 -6.92 -6.98
N HIS A 312 7.78 -5.80 -7.14
CA HIS A 312 6.95 -5.55 -8.32
C HIS A 312 7.75 -5.62 -9.62
N MET A 313 8.95 -5.05 -9.63
CA MET A 313 9.82 -5.07 -10.81
C MET A 313 10.33 -6.47 -11.17
N ASN A 314 10.58 -7.33 -10.17
CA ASN A 314 10.85 -8.74 -10.41
C ASN A 314 9.61 -9.47 -10.95
N LEU A 315 8.40 -9.15 -10.44
CA LEU A 315 7.16 -9.71 -10.97
C LEU A 315 6.90 -9.28 -12.44
N LEU A 316 7.27 -8.05 -12.82
CA LEU A 316 7.23 -7.60 -14.22
C LEU A 316 8.10 -8.48 -15.12
N ALA A 317 9.28 -8.92 -14.66
CA ALA A 317 10.11 -9.87 -15.40
C ALA A 317 9.38 -11.20 -15.62
N LEU A 318 8.69 -11.72 -14.60
CA LEU A 318 7.92 -12.97 -14.70
C LEU A 318 6.75 -12.85 -15.69
N LEU A 319 6.11 -11.68 -15.76
CA LEU A 319 5.05 -11.42 -16.74
C LEU A 319 5.57 -11.37 -18.18
N GLU A 320 6.71 -10.72 -18.43
CA GLU A 320 7.34 -10.74 -19.77
C GLU A 320 7.81 -12.15 -20.15
N GLN A 321 8.34 -12.93 -19.20
CA GLN A 321 8.68 -14.33 -19.43
C GLN A 321 7.45 -15.20 -19.70
N TYR A 322 6.34 -14.97 -18.99
CA TYR A 322 5.06 -15.62 -19.26
C TYR A 322 4.57 -15.29 -20.66
N ARG A 323 4.59 -14.01 -21.05
CA ARG A 323 4.23 -13.56 -22.40
C ARG A 323 5.04 -14.33 -23.45
N ALA A 324 6.35 -14.42 -23.26
CA ALA A 324 7.23 -15.08 -24.23
C ALA A 324 7.09 -16.61 -24.29
N THR A 325 6.67 -17.27 -23.20
CA THR A 325 6.79 -18.74 -23.08
C THR A 325 5.48 -19.49 -22.85
N GLY A 326 4.42 -18.82 -22.41
CA GLY A 326 3.16 -19.46 -22.04
C GLY A 326 3.20 -20.22 -20.70
N GLU A 327 4.28 -20.12 -19.93
CA GLU A 327 4.47 -20.86 -18.68
C GLU A 327 3.52 -20.35 -17.58
N ARG A 328 2.34 -20.95 -17.48
CA ARG A 328 1.25 -20.51 -16.59
C ARG A 328 1.63 -20.41 -15.10
N ALA A 329 2.67 -21.12 -14.66
CA ALA A 329 3.17 -21.01 -13.29
C ALA A 329 3.63 -19.58 -12.96
N LEU A 330 4.26 -18.89 -13.92
CA LEU A 330 4.71 -17.51 -13.77
C LEU A 330 3.52 -16.55 -13.56
N LEU A 331 2.49 -16.65 -14.40
CA LEU A 331 1.28 -15.84 -14.24
C LEU A 331 0.61 -16.12 -12.89
N ARG A 332 0.45 -17.40 -12.50
CA ARG A 332 -0.16 -17.77 -11.21
C ARG A 332 0.56 -17.16 -10.01
N LYS A 333 1.90 -17.17 -9.99
CA LYS A 333 2.70 -16.53 -8.93
C LYS A 333 2.40 -15.04 -8.84
N VAL A 334 2.40 -14.35 -9.98
CA VAL A 334 2.16 -12.90 -10.01
C VAL A 334 0.73 -12.55 -9.62
N THR A 335 -0.29 -13.25 -10.17
CA THR A 335 -1.69 -13.00 -9.82
C THR A 335 -2.00 -13.37 -8.38
N GLY A 336 -1.38 -14.42 -7.84
CA GLY A 336 -1.50 -14.82 -6.44
C GLY A 336 -0.93 -13.77 -5.49
N ALA A 337 0.29 -13.29 -5.77
CA ALA A 337 0.89 -12.19 -5.02
C ALA A 337 0.04 -10.91 -5.11
N TRP A 338 -0.43 -10.55 -6.31
CA TRP A 338 -1.28 -9.39 -6.51
C TRP A 338 -2.57 -9.47 -5.71
N GLY A 339 -3.27 -10.62 -5.75
CA GLY A 339 -4.53 -10.83 -5.04
C GLY A 339 -4.36 -10.73 -3.52
N GLU A 340 -3.25 -11.24 -2.98
CA GLU A 340 -2.94 -11.16 -1.56
C GLU A 340 -2.71 -9.70 -1.11
N VAL A 341 -1.95 -8.92 -1.89
CA VAL A 341 -1.74 -7.49 -1.64
C VAL A 341 -3.05 -6.73 -1.63
N VAL A 342 -3.87 -6.91 -2.67
CA VAL A 342 -5.16 -6.20 -2.80
C VAL A 342 -6.09 -6.54 -1.64
N ALA A 343 -6.14 -7.79 -1.21
CA ALA A 343 -7.03 -8.23 -0.14
C ALA A 343 -6.66 -7.69 1.25
N SER A 344 -5.39 -7.37 1.50
CA SER A 344 -4.91 -7.22 2.89
C SER A 344 -3.90 -6.10 3.15
N ARG A 345 -3.29 -5.53 2.09
CA ARG A 345 -2.15 -4.61 2.16
C ARG A 345 -2.27 -3.40 1.22
N SER A 346 -3.47 -3.14 0.72
CA SER A 346 -3.79 -1.95 -0.09
C SER A 346 -4.60 -0.95 0.75
N TYR A 347 -4.23 0.32 0.65
CA TYR A 347 -4.97 1.43 1.26
C TYR A 347 -6.28 1.70 0.47
N VAL A 348 -7.22 2.43 1.07
CA VAL A 348 -8.47 2.86 0.39
C VAL A 348 -8.20 3.68 -0.89
N THR A 349 -7.03 4.31 -0.98
CA THR A 349 -6.53 5.05 -2.16
C THR A 349 -5.92 4.14 -3.23
N GLY A 350 -5.91 2.81 -3.03
CA GLY A 350 -5.24 1.82 -3.87
C GLY A 350 -3.72 1.72 -3.63
N GLY A 351 -3.14 2.66 -2.89
CA GLY A 351 -1.71 2.72 -2.58
C GLY A 351 -1.24 1.54 -1.74
N VAL A 352 0.08 1.29 -1.74
CA VAL A 352 0.72 0.15 -1.07
C VAL A 352 2.04 0.56 -0.44
N SER A 353 2.55 -0.29 0.46
CA SER A 353 3.83 -0.17 1.20
C SER A 353 3.80 0.66 2.49
N VAL A 354 4.55 0.19 3.50
CA VAL A 354 4.76 0.81 4.81
C VAL A 354 6.24 0.72 5.16
N GLY A 355 6.92 1.86 5.15
CA GLY A 355 8.38 1.93 5.19
C GLY A 355 8.98 1.20 4.00
N GLU A 356 8.42 1.42 2.81
CA GLU A 356 8.83 0.80 1.52
C GLU A 356 8.55 -0.70 1.39
N THR A 357 7.97 -1.33 2.42
CA THR A 357 7.86 -2.80 2.49
C THR A 357 6.43 -3.27 2.72
N TYR A 358 6.16 -4.55 2.41
CA TYR A 358 4.93 -5.22 2.80
C TYR A 358 5.04 -5.73 4.25
N ARG A 359 4.16 -5.23 5.12
CA ARG A 359 4.08 -5.60 6.54
C ARG A 359 3.11 -6.77 6.76
N ALA A 360 2.87 -7.12 8.02
CA ALA A 360 1.83 -8.08 8.37
C ALA A 360 0.47 -7.65 7.79
N GLU A 361 -0.43 -8.62 7.63
CA GLU A 361 -1.78 -8.39 7.13
C GLU A 361 -2.45 -7.27 7.94
N HIS A 362 -3.03 -6.28 7.24
CA HIS A 362 -3.74 -5.15 7.83
C HIS A 362 -2.90 -4.18 8.68
N GLU A 363 -1.57 -4.29 8.68
CA GLU A 363 -0.68 -3.31 9.30
C GLU A 363 -0.50 -2.08 8.37
N LEU A 364 -1.51 -1.22 8.34
CA LEU A 364 -1.62 -0.08 7.41
C LEU A 364 -1.81 1.25 8.18
N PRO A 365 -0.75 1.81 8.79
CA PRO A 365 -0.86 3.10 9.48
C PRO A 365 -1.21 4.22 8.49
N ASN A 366 -1.99 5.22 8.92
CA ASN A 366 -2.37 6.34 8.06
C ASN A 366 -1.29 7.42 7.93
N ALA A 367 -0.41 7.51 8.92
CA ALA A 367 0.63 8.53 9.01
C ALA A 367 2.03 7.91 8.93
N GLY A 368 3.05 8.75 8.75
CA GLY A 368 4.44 8.35 8.68
C GLY A 368 4.89 7.96 7.27
N SER A 369 5.89 7.08 7.20
CA SER A 369 6.51 6.63 5.94
C SER A 369 5.66 5.55 5.28
N VAL A 370 4.56 5.92 4.66
CA VAL A 370 3.70 4.98 3.93
C VAL A 370 3.58 5.37 2.49
N CYS A 371 3.26 4.39 1.64
CA CYS A 371 2.74 4.67 0.32
C CYS A 371 3.76 5.42 -0.55
N GLU A 372 4.92 4.78 -0.74
CA GLU A 372 6.06 5.30 -1.49
C GLU A 372 5.75 5.51 -2.99
N THR A 373 6.29 6.57 -3.59
CA THR A 373 6.08 6.88 -5.01
C THR A 373 6.71 5.83 -5.94
N CYS A 374 7.88 5.26 -5.64
CA CYS A 374 8.44 4.17 -6.45
C CYS A 374 7.56 2.90 -6.40
N ALA A 375 7.04 2.55 -5.22
CA ALA A 375 6.09 1.45 -5.07
C ALA A 375 4.79 1.72 -5.84
N THR A 376 4.28 2.95 -5.81
CA THR A 376 3.12 3.39 -6.60
C THR A 376 3.36 3.24 -8.10
N MET A 377 4.54 3.67 -8.57
CA MET A 377 4.93 3.54 -9.98
C MET A 377 4.95 2.08 -10.42
N SER A 378 5.68 1.22 -9.71
CA SER A 378 5.81 -0.18 -10.15
C SER A 378 4.52 -0.97 -9.96
N TRP A 379 3.67 -0.57 -9.00
CA TRP A 379 2.34 -1.15 -8.83
C TRP A 379 1.38 -0.79 -9.96
N LEU A 380 1.43 0.45 -10.47
CA LEU A 380 0.69 0.86 -11.67
C LEU A 380 1.18 0.09 -12.91
N GLU A 381 2.49 -0.02 -13.12
CA GLU A 381 3.05 -0.81 -14.23
C GLU A 381 2.66 -2.29 -14.15
N LEU A 382 2.69 -2.89 -12.95
CA LEU A 382 2.30 -4.28 -12.75
C LEU A 382 0.82 -4.50 -13.07
N ASN A 383 -0.07 -3.61 -12.61
CA ASN A 383 -1.49 -3.69 -12.95
C ASN A 383 -1.72 -3.51 -14.44
N GLN A 384 -0.99 -2.60 -15.11
CA GLN A 384 -1.12 -2.43 -16.56
C GLN A 384 -0.70 -3.70 -17.31
N ARG A 385 0.41 -4.34 -16.94
CA ARG A 385 0.85 -5.59 -17.58
C ARG A 385 -0.10 -6.75 -17.31
N LEU A 386 -0.64 -6.85 -16.10
CA LEU A 386 -1.68 -7.82 -15.80
C LEU A 386 -2.94 -7.56 -16.64
N LEU A 387 -3.41 -6.31 -16.73
CA LEU A 387 -4.55 -5.91 -17.54
C LEU A 387 -4.37 -6.28 -19.03
N GLU A 388 -3.18 -6.06 -19.59
CA GLU A 388 -2.83 -6.42 -20.96
C GLU A 388 -2.88 -7.93 -21.17
N LEU A 389 -2.32 -8.72 -20.25
CA LEU A 389 -2.22 -10.17 -20.39
C LEU A 389 -3.54 -10.91 -20.08
N THR A 390 -4.31 -10.44 -19.09
CA THR A 390 -5.51 -11.14 -18.60
C THR A 390 -6.81 -10.54 -19.11
N GLY A 391 -6.82 -9.24 -19.44
CA GLY A 391 -8.04 -8.51 -19.76
C GLY A 391 -8.96 -8.27 -18.54
N ASP A 392 -8.49 -8.58 -17.33
CA ASP A 392 -9.29 -8.47 -16.11
C ASP A 392 -9.51 -6.98 -15.73
N PRO A 393 -10.77 -6.50 -15.70
CA PRO A 393 -11.08 -5.11 -15.37
C PRO A 393 -10.74 -4.72 -13.92
N ALA A 394 -10.51 -5.66 -13.00
CA ALA A 394 -10.09 -5.35 -11.64
C ALA A 394 -8.76 -4.58 -11.60
N HIS A 395 -7.85 -4.88 -12.53
CA HIS A 395 -6.60 -4.13 -12.69
C HIS A 395 -6.85 -2.70 -13.18
N ALA A 396 -7.78 -2.51 -14.11
CA ALA A 396 -8.16 -1.19 -14.61
C ALA A 396 -8.85 -0.32 -13.54
N ASP A 397 -9.66 -0.94 -12.67
CA ASP A 397 -10.23 -0.29 -11.49
C ASP A 397 -9.17 0.15 -10.48
N LEU A 398 -8.16 -0.68 -10.23
CA LEU A 398 -7.06 -0.32 -9.33
C LEU A 398 -6.17 0.77 -9.91
N ILE A 399 -5.90 0.74 -11.22
CA ILE A 399 -5.22 1.83 -11.95
C ILE A 399 -6.01 3.14 -11.77
N GLU A 400 -7.32 3.13 -11.98
CA GLU A 400 -8.18 4.30 -11.80
C GLU A 400 -8.06 4.86 -10.38
N ARG A 401 -8.17 4.00 -9.36
CA ARG A 401 -8.08 4.39 -7.96
C ARG A 401 -6.71 5.01 -7.63
N LEU A 402 -5.62 4.40 -8.10
CA LEU A 402 -4.26 4.90 -7.86
C LEU A 402 -4.00 6.23 -8.56
N VAL A 403 -4.37 6.37 -9.83
CA VAL A 403 -4.16 7.59 -10.60
C VAL A 403 -4.90 8.75 -9.93
N TRP A 404 -6.20 8.62 -9.71
CA TRP A 404 -7.02 9.73 -9.20
C TRP A 404 -6.81 10.07 -7.73
N ASN A 405 -6.07 9.25 -6.98
CA ASN A 405 -5.78 9.51 -5.57
C ASN A 405 -4.29 9.63 -5.33
N HIS A 406 -3.58 8.51 -5.33
CA HIS A 406 -2.24 8.43 -4.76
C HIS A 406 -1.18 9.07 -5.65
N LEU A 407 -1.23 8.80 -6.95
CA LEU A 407 -0.29 9.33 -7.92
C LEU A 407 -0.37 10.86 -7.98
N LEU A 408 -1.58 11.39 -8.12
CA LEU A 408 -1.79 12.83 -8.19
C LEU A 408 -1.51 13.52 -6.85
N ALA A 409 -1.79 12.89 -5.71
CA ALA A 409 -1.43 13.42 -4.39
C ALA A 409 0.09 13.50 -4.15
N ALA A 410 0.86 12.62 -4.79
CA ALA A 410 2.31 12.59 -4.68
C ALA A 410 3.00 13.69 -5.52
N GLN A 411 2.33 14.23 -6.54
CA GLN A 411 2.87 15.29 -7.40
C GLN A 411 2.54 16.69 -6.84
N ALA A 412 3.48 17.64 -6.92
CA ALA A 412 3.21 19.05 -6.64
C ALA A 412 2.14 19.63 -7.57
N ALA A 413 1.33 20.58 -7.10
CA ALA A 413 0.18 21.19 -7.82
C ALA A 413 0.48 21.59 -9.29
N ASP A 414 1.67 22.13 -9.49
CA ASP A 414 2.23 22.65 -10.74
C ASP A 414 3.19 21.65 -11.43
N GLY A 415 3.27 20.43 -10.90
CA GLY A 415 3.98 19.31 -11.50
C GLY A 415 5.48 19.26 -11.25
N ASP A 416 6.06 20.25 -10.56
CA ASP A 416 7.51 20.45 -10.52
C ASP A 416 8.27 19.74 -9.39
N GLY A 417 7.56 18.95 -8.58
CA GLY A 417 8.12 18.16 -7.50
C GLY A 417 7.28 16.92 -7.20
N TRP A 418 7.92 15.93 -6.56
CA TRP A 418 7.32 14.65 -6.21
C TRP A 418 7.65 14.27 -4.77
N ARG A 419 6.69 13.66 -4.08
CA ARG A 419 6.88 13.18 -2.70
C ARG A 419 7.57 11.84 -2.71
N TYR A 420 8.34 11.56 -1.66
CA TYR A 420 8.84 10.22 -1.39
C TYR A 420 7.70 9.34 -0.82
N HIS A 421 7.13 9.77 0.30
CA HIS A 421 5.98 9.13 0.96
C HIS A 421 4.77 10.05 0.96
N THR A 422 3.59 9.49 0.70
CA THR A 422 2.32 10.22 0.67
C THR A 422 1.34 9.60 1.67
N PRO A 423 1.46 9.89 2.98
CA PRO A 423 0.55 9.35 3.98
C PRO A 423 -0.88 9.84 3.80
N LEU A 424 -1.84 9.05 4.29
CA LEU A 424 -3.27 9.40 4.31
C LEU A 424 -3.61 10.43 5.40
N ALA A 425 -2.72 10.62 6.37
CA ALA A 425 -2.79 11.69 7.36
C ALA A 425 -1.38 12.25 7.64
N GLY A 426 -1.23 13.58 7.66
CA GLY A 426 0.10 14.17 7.89
C GLY A 426 0.11 15.68 8.11
N TRP A 427 1.32 16.18 8.40
CA TRP A 427 1.62 17.60 8.61
C TRP A 427 2.42 18.19 7.42
N LYS A 428 2.22 19.46 7.10
CA LYS A 428 2.93 20.27 6.08
C LYS A 428 3.64 21.45 6.79
N PRO A 429 4.83 21.96 6.41
CA PRO A 429 5.61 21.67 5.20
C PRO A 429 6.96 20.93 5.38
N GLU A 430 7.33 20.40 6.55
CA GLU A 430 8.73 19.98 6.73
C GLU A 430 9.12 18.74 5.88
N GLY A 431 10.00 18.95 4.88
CA GLY A 431 10.53 17.89 4.00
C GLY A 431 9.58 17.44 2.88
N TRP A 432 8.61 18.27 2.50
CA TRP A 432 7.48 17.86 1.67
C TRP A 432 7.83 17.42 0.23
N PHE A 433 8.79 18.11 -0.41
CA PHE A 433 9.42 17.69 -1.66
C PHE A 433 10.93 17.58 -1.44
N THR A 434 11.50 16.43 -1.75
CA THR A 434 12.94 16.16 -1.66
C THR A 434 13.42 15.64 -3.00
N GLY A 435 14.70 15.81 -3.24
CA GLY A 435 15.34 15.26 -4.42
C GLY A 435 16.60 16.04 -4.81
N PRO A 436 17.35 15.50 -5.78
CA PRO A 436 17.05 14.29 -6.53
C PRO A 436 17.25 12.99 -5.70
N ASP A 437 16.23 12.14 -5.70
CA ASP A 437 16.15 10.80 -5.10
C ASP A 437 15.41 9.82 -6.04
N CYS A 438 15.20 8.57 -5.62
CA CYS A 438 14.56 7.55 -6.47
C CYS A 438 13.11 7.92 -6.86
N CYS A 439 12.36 8.55 -5.95
CA CYS A 439 10.96 8.92 -6.12
C CYS A 439 10.81 10.15 -7.01
N SER A 440 11.73 11.12 -6.90
CA SER A 440 11.74 12.34 -7.71
C SER A 440 11.88 12.07 -9.22
N SER A 441 12.37 10.88 -9.60
CA SER A 441 12.47 10.43 -11.00
C SER A 441 11.50 9.30 -11.36
N SER A 442 11.08 8.47 -10.40
CA SER A 442 10.03 7.46 -10.63
C SER A 442 8.64 8.07 -10.83
N GLY A 443 8.34 9.17 -10.12
CA GLY A 443 7.08 9.92 -10.27
C GLY A 443 6.86 10.44 -11.69
N PRO A 444 7.80 11.23 -12.24
CA PRO A 444 7.69 11.71 -13.62
C PRO A 444 7.59 10.59 -14.66
N ARG A 445 8.33 9.49 -14.43
CA ARG A 445 8.31 8.29 -15.27
C ARG A 445 6.94 7.66 -15.37
N ILE A 446 6.27 7.39 -14.24
CA ILE A 446 4.92 6.80 -14.32
C ILE A 446 3.89 7.79 -14.85
N MET A 447 4.02 9.07 -14.52
CA MET A 447 3.12 10.10 -15.02
C MET A 447 3.14 10.19 -16.54
N ALA A 448 4.31 10.09 -17.16
CA ALA A 448 4.46 10.03 -18.62
C ALA A 448 3.80 8.79 -19.26
N LYS A 449 3.69 7.67 -18.52
CA LYS A 449 3.04 6.44 -19.01
C LYS A 449 1.51 6.45 -18.91
N VAL A 450 0.93 7.16 -17.96
CA VAL A 450 -0.53 7.13 -17.68
C VAL A 450 -1.41 7.27 -18.94
N PRO A 451 -1.09 8.14 -19.93
CA PRO A 451 -1.88 8.24 -21.16
C PRO A 451 -2.00 6.92 -21.94
N THR A 452 -0.99 6.06 -21.89
CA THR A 452 -1.01 4.73 -22.54
C THR A 452 -1.97 3.75 -21.86
N PHE A 453 -2.41 4.04 -20.63
CA PHE A 453 -3.34 3.17 -19.87
C PHE A 453 -4.81 3.48 -20.19
N ILE A 454 -5.09 4.57 -20.91
CA ILE A 454 -6.45 5.03 -21.20
C ILE A 454 -7.17 4.03 -22.11
N TYR A 455 -6.45 3.47 -23.07
CA TYR A 455 -6.98 2.58 -24.11
C TYR A 455 -6.18 1.29 -24.20
N GLY A 456 -6.77 0.27 -24.80
CA GLY A 456 -6.10 -0.94 -25.25
C GLY A 456 -6.57 -1.35 -26.64
N LEU A 457 -5.74 -2.08 -27.38
CA LEU A 457 -6.10 -2.58 -28.71
C LEU A 457 -6.32 -4.08 -28.68
N THR A 458 -7.32 -4.57 -29.40
CA THR A 458 -7.55 -6.01 -29.57
C THR A 458 -7.62 -6.34 -31.06
N ARG A 459 -7.56 -7.62 -31.41
CA ARG A 459 -7.84 -8.05 -32.79
C ARG A 459 -9.25 -7.64 -33.26
N GLY A 460 -10.18 -7.47 -32.33
CA GLY A 460 -11.58 -7.11 -32.61
C GLY A 460 -11.87 -5.61 -32.66
N GLY A 461 -10.95 -4.75 -32.21
CA GLY A 461 -11.19 -3.30 -32.12
C GLY A 461 -10.49 -2.66 -30.91
N VAL A 462 -11.19 -1.79 -30.18
CA VAL A 462 -10.60 -0.95 -29.12
C VAL A 462 -11.26 -1.18 -27.77
N VAL A 463 -10.46 -1.12 -26.70
CA VAL A 463 -10.90 -1.11 -25.30
C VAL A 463 -10.67 0.28 -24.71
N VAL A 464 -11.67 0.81 -24.02
CA VAL A 464 -11.58 2.04 -23.22
C VAL A 464 -11.47 1.62 -21.74
N ASN A 465 -10.26 1.75 -21.20
CA ASN A 465 -9.92 1.35 -19.83
C ASN A 465 -10.10 2.51 -18.85
N GLN A 466 -9.70 3.74 -19.22
CA GLN A 466 -9.84 4.91 -18.35
C GLN A 466 -10.70 5.98 -19.01
N TYR A 467 -11.50 6.67 -18.18
CA TYR A 467 -12.35 7.77 -18.62
C TYR A 467 -11.64 9.10 -18.37
N VAL A 468 -11.12 9.68 -19.45
CA VAL A 468 -10.39 10.95 -19.43
C VAL A 468 -10.64 11.63 -20.77
N ALA A 469 -10.89 12.95 -20.76
CA ALA A 469 -10.89 13.74 -21.99
C ALA A 469 -9.60 13.49 -22.77
N SER A 470 -9.69 12.93 -23.97
CA SER A 470 -8.52 12.50 -24.76
C SER A 470 -8.96 12.11 -26.17
N THR A 471 -7.99 12.06 -27.08
CA THR A 471 -8.18 11.61 -28.46
C THR A 471 -7.22 10.45 -28.75
N LEU A 472 -7.75 9.30 -29.16
CA LEU A 472 -6.99 8.16 -29.66
C LEU A 472 -6.97 8.18 -31.19
N SER A 473 -5.80 8.06 -31.78
CA SER A 473 -5.59 7.84 -33.21
C SER A 473 -4.89 6.49 -33.42
N THR A 474 -5.56 5.54 -34.07
CA THR A 474 -5.05 4.17 -34.25
C THR A 474 -5.47 3.57 -35.60
N ARG A 475 -5.02 2.34 -35.87
CA ARG A 475 -5.46 1.53 -37.01
C ARG A 475 -6.15 0.27 -36.52
N LEU A 476 -7.28 -0.07 -37.14
CA LEU A 476 -7.95 -1.36 -36.97
C LEU A 476 -7.13 -2.49 -37.60
N ALA A 477 -7.48 -3.74 -37.29
CA ALA A 477 -6.82 -4.92 -37.87
C ALA A 477 -6.90 -4.96 -39.41
N SER A 478 -7.90 -4.31 -40.00
CA SER A 478 -8.06 -4.13 -41.46
C SER A 478 -7.13 -3.08 -42.08
N GLY A 479 -6.36 -2.36 -41.27
CA GLY A 479 -5.54 -1.22 -41.66
C GLY A 479 -6.29 0.12 -41.73
N ALA A 480 -7.62 0.13 -41.57
CA ALA A 480 -8.42 1.36 -41.53
C ALA A 480 -8.04 2.25 -40.36
N GLU A 481 -7.90 3.55 -40.61
CA GLU A 481 -7.66 4.55 -39.57
C GLU A 481 -8.93 4.75 -38.73
N LEU A 482 -8.74 4.93 -37.43
CA LEU A 482 -9.79 5.16 -36.45
C LEU A 482 -9.36 6.28 -35.50
N THR A 483 -10.23 7.28 -35.35
CA THR A 483 -10.15 8.25 -34.27
C THR A 483 -11.27 8.02 -33.27
N LEU A 484 -10.93 7.93 -31.99
CA LEU A 484 -11.89 7.97 -30.87
C LEU A 484 -11.62 9.22 -30.05
N ARG A 485 -12.67 9.97 -29.70
CA ARG A 485 -12.53 11.17 -28.87
C ARG A 485 -13.46 11.10 -27.67
N GLN A 486 -12.87 11.09 -26.48
CA GLN A 486 -13.59 11.20 -25.21
C GLN A 486 -13.81 12.67 -24.85
N LEU A 487 -15.08 13.06 -24.67
CA LEU A 487 -15.50 14.37 -24.15
C LEU A 487 -16.13 14.16 -22.78
N THR A 488 -15.44 14.63 -21.73
CA THR A 488 -15.89 14.47 -20.35
C THR A 488 -15.13 15.41 -19.41
N ASP A 489 -15.74 15.74 -18.28
CA ASP A 489 -15.12 16.35 -17.10
C ASP A 489 -14.89 15.32 -15.97
N TYR A 490 -15.00 14.02 -16.27
CA TYR A 490 -14.71 12.92 -15.35
C TYR A 490 -13.34 13.13 -14.64
N PRO A 491 -13.24 12.86 -13.33
CA PRO A 491 -14.25 12.27 -12.44
C PRO A 491 -15.16 13.30 -11.74
N VAL A 492 -15.17 14.56 -12.18
CA VAL A 492 -16.08 15.57 -11.61
C VAL A 492 -17.52 15.23 -11.99
N GLY A 493 -17.79 15.15 -13.30
CA GLY A 493 -19.07 14.71 -13.84
C GLY A 493 -19.16 13.21 -14.08
N GLU A 494 -20.38 12.76 -14.32
CA GLU A 494 -20.76 11.34 -14.43
C GLU A 494 -20.85 10.86 -15.88
N LYS A 495 -20.86 11.79 -16.84
CA LYS A 495 -21.12 11.52 -18.26
C LYS A 495 -19.80 11.53 -19.05
N VAL A 496 -19.59 10.47 -19.82
CA VAL A 496 -18.51 10.36 -20.81
C VAL A 496 -19.15 10.18 -22.18
N GLU A 497 -18.83 11.07 -23.11
CA GLU A 497 -19.21 10.92 -24.50
C GLU A 497 -18.00 10.52 -25.34
N ILE A 498 -18.16 9.51 -26.19
CA ILE A 498 -17.11 8.96 -27.04
C ILE A 498 -17.58 9.10 -28.48
N ALA A 499 -16.94 10.00 -29.23
CA ALA A 499 -17.15 10.13 -30.66
C ALA A 499 -16.30 9.08 -31.39
N VAL A 500 -16.94 8.32 -32.28
CA VAL A 500 -16.31 7.24 -33.05
C VAL A 500 -16.20 7.68 -34.51
N SER A 501 -14.98 7.74 -35.04
CA SER A 501 -14.70 8.25 -36.38
C SER A 501 -13.74 7.33 -37.14
N PRO A 502 -14.22 6.23 -37.73
CA PRO A 502 -13.43 5.41 -38.65
C PRO A 502 -13.33 6.09 -40.02
N ALA A 503 -12.24 5.85 -40.74
CA ALA A 503 -12.01 6.41 -42.09
C ALA A 503 -13.02 5.92 -43.14
N ARG A 504 -13.63 4.76 -42.92
CA ARG A 504 -14.75 4.20 -43.69
C ARG A 504 -15.67 3.45 -42.74
N ALA A 505 -16.93 3.27 -43.13
CA ALA A 505 -17.85 2.43 -42.36
C ALA A 505 -17.28 1.01 -42.24
N GLU A 506 -17.12 0.51 -41.02
CA GLU A 506 -16.52 -0.79 -40.77
C GLU A 506 -17.04 -1.41 -39.47
N ARG A 507 -17.15 -2.74 -39.46
CA ARG A 507 -17.54 -3.49 -38.28
C ARG A 507 -16.34 -3.76 -37.38
N PHE A 508 -16.39 -3.25 -36.15
CA PHE A 508 -15.44 -3.57 -35.09
C PHE A 508 -16.10 -3.49 -33.71
N GLU A 509 -15.39 -3.98 -32.71
CA GLU A 509 -15.82 -3.99 -31.32
C GLU A 509 -15.23 -2.81 -30.56
N LEU A 510 -16.09 -2.07 -29.85
CA LEU A 510 -15.68 -1.12 -28.83
C LEU A 510 -16.04 -1.70 -27.45
N ARG A 511 -15.03 -1.94 -26.60
CA ARG A 511 -15.21 -2.39 -25.23
C ARG A 511 -15.09 -1.21 -24.27
N LEU A 512 -16.04 -1.06 -23.36
CA LEU A 512 -16.04 0.04 -22.38
C LEU A 512 -15.99 -0.55 -20.97
N ARG A 513 -15.04 -0.10 -20.14
CA ARG A 513 -14.99 -0.52 -18.75
C ARG A 513 -16.20 0.03 -18.00
N LEU A 514 -16.96 -0.83 -17.38
CA LEU A 514 -17.88 -0.44 -16.32
C LEU A 514 -17.08 -0.58 -15.00
N PRO A 515 -16.88 0.48 -14.20
CA PRO A 515 -16.13 0.41 -12.94
C PRO A 515 -16.87 -0.32 -11.83
N GLY A 516 -16.20 -1.15 -11.04
CA GLY A 516 -16.80 -1.95 -9.97
C GLY A 516 -17.47 -1.14 -8.87
N TRP A 517 -17.04 0.10 -8.65
CA TRP A 517 -17.67 1.02 -7.69
C TRP A 517 -19.04 1.56 -8.16
N CYS A 518 -19.36 1.50 -9.46
CA CYS A 518 -20.59 2.06 -10.01
C CYS A 518 -21.70 1.01 -10.03
N GLU A 519 -22.76 1.24 -9.26
CA GLU A 519 -23.89 0.30 -9.10
C GLU A 519 -24.83 0.27 -10.31
N LYS A 520 -25.06 1.44 -10.94
CA LYS A 520 -26.04 1.61 -12.02
C LYS A 520 -25.44 2.30 -13.26
N PRO A 521 -24.38 1.74 -13.87
CA PRO A 521 -23.84 2.29 -15.09
C PRO A 521 -24.83 2.13 -16.24
N SER A 522 -24.91 3.11 -17.13
CA SER A 522 -25.70 3.00 -18.36
C SER A 522 -24.87 3.39 -19.58
N VAL A 523 -25.18 2.76 -20.71
CA VAL A 523 -24.52 3.02 -21.99
C VAL A 523 -25.57 3.19 -23.07
N ALA A 524 -25.41 4.22 -23.90
CA ALA A 524 -26.25 4.46 -25.06
C ALA A 524 -25.40 4.66 -26.32
N VAL A 525 -25.88 4.18 -27.47
CA VAL A 525 -25.25 4.39 -28.77
C VAL A 525 -26.21 5.15 -29.67
N ASN A 526 -25.80 6.32 -30.16
CA ASN A 526 -26.64 7.22 -30.97
C ASN A 526 -28.01 7.51 -30.31
N GLY A 527 -28.01 7.72 -29.00
CA GLY A 527 -29.22 8.00 -28.20
C GLY A 527 -30.05 6.77 -27.84
N GLN A 528 -29.71 5.58 -28.32
CA GLN A 528 -30.41 4.33 -27.99
C GLN A 528 -29.73 3.62 -26.82
N PRO A 529 -30.41 3.44 -25.66
CA PRO A 529 -29.82 2.76 -24.51
C PRO A 529 -29.59 1.28 -24.80
N LEU A 530 -28.47 0.75 -24.30
CA LEU A 530 -28.23 -0.69 -24.24
C LEU A 530 -28.98 -1.28 -23.03
N PRO A 531 -29.38 -2.58 -23.08
CA PRO A 531 -30.02 -3.23 -21.96
C PRO A 531 -29.20 -3.15 -20.67
N GLU A 532 -29.87 -2.82 -19.55
CA GLU A 532 -29.25 -2.81 -18.24
C GLU A 532 -28.67 -4.19 -17.88
N ARG A 533 -27.55 -4.19 -17.15
CA ARG A 533 -26.91 -5.40 -16.65
C ARG A 533 -26.75 -5.30 -15.14
N PRO A 534 -27.28 -6.27 -14.36
CA PRO A 534 -27.01 -6.31 -12.92
C PRO A 534 -25.52 -6.52 -12.70
N LYS A 535 -24.92 -5.73 -11.81
CA LYS A 535 -23.49 -5.74 -11.60
C LYS A 535 -23.12 -5.68 -10.12
N ARG A 536 -22.11 -6.46 -9.75
CA ARG A 536 -21.47 -6.44 -8.42
C ARG A 536 -19.96 -6.16 -8.48
N GLU A 537 -19.32 -6.39 -9.63
CA GLU A 537 -17.86 -6.30 -9.83
C GLU A 537 -17.53 -5.68 -11.18
N ALA A 538 -16.34 -5.11 -11.33
CA ALA A 538 -15.86 -4.49 -12.57
C ALA A 538 -16.04 -5.39 -13.81
N THR A 539 -16.42 -4.82 -14.96
CA THR A 539 -16.66 -5.61 -16.18
C THR A 539 -16.46 -4.75 -17.43
N TYR A 540 -16.42 -5.37 -18.62
CA TYR A 540 -16.46 -4.67 -19.89
C TYR A 540 -17.80 -4.91 -20.58
N VAL A 541 -18.39 -3.85 -21.14
CA VAL A 541 -19.47 -3.99 -22.14
C VAL A 541 -18.87 -3.92 -23.53
N ALA A 542 -19.08 -4.96 -24.33
CA ALA A 542 -18.64 -5.04 -25.71
C ALA A 542 -19.75 -4.62 -26.67
N ILE A 543 -19.44 -3.70 -27.58
CA ILE A 543 -20.35 -3.18 -28.60
C ILE A 543 -19.76 -3.49 -29.97
N ALA A 544 -20.17 -4.62 -30.56
CA ALA A 544 -19.74 -5.04 -31.89
C ALA A 544 -20.80 -4.68 -32.95
N ARG A 545 -20.53 -3.64 -33.73
CA ARG A 545 -21.43 -3.14 -34.78
C ARG A 545 -20.64 -2.54 -35.93
N GLU A 546 -21.33 -2.24 -37.02
CA GLU A 546 -20.79 -1.32 -38.03
C GLU A 546 -20.80 0.09 -37.44
N TRP A 547 -19.63 0.72 -37.43
CA TRP A 547 -19.40 2.08 -36.99
C TRP A 547 -19.15 2.97 -38.21
N LYS A 548 -19.70 4.17 -38.19
CA LYS A 548 -19.46 5.21 -39.20
C LYS A 548 -19.09 6.52 -38.54
N GLN A 549 -18.52 7.43 -39.33
CA GLN A 549 -18.18 8.77 -38.86
C GLN A 549 -19.40 9.47 -38.25
N GLY A 550 -19.21 10.02 -37.04
CA GLY A 550 -20.25 10.74 -36.32
C GLY A 550 -21.08 9.89 -35.36
N ASP A 551 -20.86 8.56 -35.33
CA ASP A 551 -21.44 7.72 -34.28
C ASP A 551 -20.94 8.14 -32.90
N ARG A 552 -21.83 8.08 -31.91
CA ARG A 552 -21.56 8.51 -30.54
C ARG A 552 -21.97 7.43 -29.55
N VAL A 553 -21.10 7.21 -28.57
CA VAL A 553 -21.38 6.38 -27.41
C VAL A 553 -21.39 7.26 -26.18
N VAL A 554 -22.42 7.15 -25.36
CA VAL A 554 -22.51 7.85 -24.07
C VAL A 554 -22.46 6.80 -22.97
N VAL A 555 -21.51 6.95 -22.05
CA VAL A 555 -21.43 6.19 -20.80
C VAL A 555 -21.81 7.13 -19.67
N THR A 556 -22.79 6.75 -18.85
CA THR A 556 -23.15 7.47 -17.63
C THR A 556 -22.82 6.59 -16.44
N LEU A 557 -22.03 7.13 -15.51
CA LEU A 557 -21.56 6.46 -14.32
C LEU A 557 -22.04 7.24 -13.09
N PRO A 558 -23.26 6.97 -12.58
CA PRO A 558 -23.78 7.67 -11.40
C PRO A 558 -22.82 7.55 -10.20
N MET A 559 -22.52 8.69 -9.57
CA MET A 559 -21.53 8.84 -8.50
C MET A 559 -22.15 9.51 -7.28
N GLU A 560 -22.64 8.67 -6.36
CA GLU A 560 -23.08 9.13 -5.06
C GLU A 560 -21.88 9.29 -4.11
N ALA A 561 -21.89 10.37 -3.32
CA ALA A 561 -20.92 10.55 -2.25
C ALA A 561 -21.32 9.70 -1.04
N ARG A 562 -20.41 8.87 -0.54
CA ARG A 562 -20.69 7.87 0.50
C ARG A 562 -19.63 7.87 1.58
N TRP A 563 -20.07 7.84 2.83
CA TRP A 563 -19.20 7.66 3.99
C TRP A 563 -18.89 6.18 4.21
N VAL A 564 -17.65 5.80 3.94
CA VAL A 564 -17.14 4.44 4.15
C VAL A 564 -16.62 4.33 5.58
N ALA A 565 -17.09 3.31 6.32
CA ALA A 565 -16.59 3.01 7.65
C ALA A 565 -15.19 2.40 7.58
N GLY A 566 -14.31 2.84 8.48
CA GLY A 566 -12.98 2.28 8.61
C GLY A 566 -13.00 0.93 9.32
N GLY A 567 -12.01 0.10 8.99
CA GLY A 567 -11.66 -1.12 9.72
C GLY A 567 -10.14 -1.26 9.76
N HIS A 568 -9.62 -2.38 10.28
CA HIS A 568 -8.20 -2.71 10.18
C HIS A 568 -7.27 -1.61 10.73
N GLY A 569 -7.55 -1.14 11.94
CA GLY A 569 -6.83 -0.02 12.56
C GLY A 569 -7.51 1.35 12.38
N ASN A 570 -8.59 1.42 11.58
CA ASN A 570 -9.42 2.61 11.39
C ASN A 570 -10.80 2.50 12.06
N ASP A 571 -10.95 1.64 13.06
CA ASP A 571 -12.24 1.43 13.75
C ASP A 571 -12.75 2.74 14.37
N GLY A 572 -14.00 3.10 14.06
CA GLY A 572 -14.61 4.37 14.51
C GLY A 572 -14.21 5.60 13.68
N LEU A 573 -13.42 5.43 12.63
CA LEU A 573 -13.15 6.46 11.63
C LEU A 573 -14.03 6.24 10.38
N ARG A 574 -14.25 7.30 9.61
CA ARG A 574 -14.93 7.26 8.31
C ARG A 574 -14.17 8.09 7.29
N CYS A 575 -14.21 7.69 6.02
CA CYS A 575 -13.74 8.51 4.92
C CYS A 575 -14.88 8.73 3.92
N LEU A 576 -14.86 9.87 3.23
CA LEU A 576 -15.82 10.16 2.17
C LEU A 576 -15.24 9.69 0.84
N CYS A 577 -16.03 8.96 0.06
CA CYS A 577 -15.70 8.53 -1.29
C CYS A 577 -16.79 8.99 -2.27
N ARG A 578 -16.41 9.34 -3.50
CA ARG A 578 -17.35 9.55 -4.62
C ARG A 578 -16.70 9.04 -5.91
N GLY A 579 -17.33 8.05 -6.54
CA GLY A 579 -16.74 7.39 -7.70
C GLY A 579 -15.33 6.86 -7.39
N PRO A 580 -14.31 7.20 -8.21
CA PRO A 580 -12.93 6.81 -7.96
C PRO A 580 -12.25 7.68 -6.88
N LEU A 581 -12.84 8.79 -6.47
CA LEU A 581 -12.21 9.78 -5.58
C LEU A 581 -12.38 9.42 -4.10
N VAL A 582 -11.27 9.47 -3.38
CA VAL A 582 -11.20 9.46 -1.91
C VAL A 582 -10.95 10.89 -1.46
N PHE A 583 -11.67 11.34 -0.43
CA PHE A 583 -11.62 12.71 0.05
C PHE A 583 -10.77 12.83 1.33
N ALA A 584 -10.24 14.03 1.56
CA ALA A 584 -9.52 14.39 2.76
C ALA A 584 -10.03 15.72 3.32
N LEU A 585 -10.00 15.82 4.65
CA LEU A 585 -10.03 17.12 5.33
C LEU A 585 -8.62 17.66 5.32
N ASP A 586 -8.42 18.83 4.72
CA ASP A 586 -7.11 19.49 4.65
C ASP A 586 -7.27 20.92 5.16
N SER A 587 -6.56 21.24 6.24
CA SER A 587 -6.78 22.45 7.04
C SER A 587 -6.58 23.73 6.26
N ILE A 588 -5.83 23.70 5.16
CA ILE A 588 -5.61 24.89 4.33
C ILE A 588 -6.88 25.38 3.64
N TRP A 589 -7.83 24.49 3.38
CA TRP A 589 -9.10 24.84 2.72
C TRP A 589 -10.19 25.27 3.71
N CYS A 590 -9.87 25.33 5.00
CA CYS A 590 -10.77 25.80 6.04
C CYS A 590 -10.55 27.30 6.27
N ASP A 591 -11.59 27.99 6.75
CA ASP A 591 -11.45 29.37 7.21
C ASP A 591 -10.40 29.47 8.34
N THR A 592 -9.86 30.66 8.56
CA THR A 592 -8.77 30.90 9.51
C THR A 592 -9.06 30.39 10.92
N ALA A 593 -10.29 30.56 11.42
CA ALA A 593 -10.66 30.16 12.77
C ALA A 593 -10.72 28.62 12.88
N THR A 594 -11.37 27.96 11.91
CA THR A 594 -11.46 26.51 11.83
C THR A 594 -10.07 25.89 11.64
N ARG A 595 -9.24 26.44 10.74
CA ARG A 595 -7.86 26.01 10.50
C ARG A 595 -7.04 26.07 11.79
N GLN A 596 -7.09 27.18 12.53
CA GLN A 596 -6.38 27.33 13.81
C GLN A 596 -6.86 26.34 14.88
N ALA A 597 -8.17 26.08 14.94
CA ALA A 597 -8.71 25.11 15.87
C ALA A 597 -8.27 23.67 15.53
N LEU A 598 -8.20 23.32 14.24
CA LEU A 598 -7.77 22.00 13.77
C LEU A 598 -6.28 21.71 14.01
N ILE A 599 -5.41 22.71 13.83
CA ILE A 599 -3.95 22.57 13.91
C ILE A 599 -3.35 22.89 15.28
N ARG A 600 -4.18 22.94 16.34
CA ARG A 600 -3.79 23.23 17.75
C ARG A 600 -2.37 22.75 18.07
N ASP A 601 -1.57 23.61 18.74
CA ASP A 601 -0.17 23.34 19.10
C ASP A 601 -0.05 22.05 19.93
N GLY A 602 0.11 20.94 19.23
CA GLY A 602 0.21 19.60 19.78
C GLY A 602 1.27 18.85 19.00
N LYS A 603 2.30 18.37 19.70
CA LYS A 603 3.21 17.36 19.15
C LYS A 603 2.41 16.04 19.14
N GLY A 604 1.84 15.64 18.01
CA GLY A 604 0.97 14.47 17.94
C GLY A 604 0.38 14.17 16.56
N GLU A 605 -0.76 13.46 16.57
CA GLU A 605 -1.54 13.06 15.40
C GLU A 605 -1.95 14.26 14.51
N PRO A 606 -2.04 14.10 13.17
CA PRO A 606 -2.58 15.12 12.28
C PRO A 606 -4.02 15.49 12.65
N LEU A 607 -4.36 16.79 12.54
CA LEU A 607 -5.66 17.36 12.94
C LEU A 607 -6.06 17.10 14.41
N PRO A 608 -5.18 17.39 15.39
CA PRO A 608 -5.43 17.08 16.80
C PRO A 608 -6.63 17.85 17.39
N GLY A 609 -7.07 18.92 16.73
CA GLY A 609 -8.26 19.67 17.11
C GLY A 609 -9.59 19.07 16.63
N LEU A 610 -9.58 18.01 15.83
CA LEU A 610 -10.79 17.36 15.33
C LEU A 610 -11.29 16.32 16.34
N ALA A 611 -12.46 16.55 16.93
CA ALA A 611 -13.13 15.57 17.80
C ALA A 611 -13.98 14.58 16.98
N GLY A 612 -14.48 15.01 15.83
CA GLY A 612 -15.11 14.14 14.85
C GLY A 612 -15.98 14.86 13.84
N ILE A 613 -16.39 14.15 12.80
CA ILE A 613 -17.46 14.58 11.90
C ILE A 613 -18.79 14.33 12.59
N ALA A 614 -19.76 15.25 12.57
CA ALA A 614 -21.08 15.01 13.17
C ALA A 614 -22.07 14.58 12.09
N PRO A 615 -22.27 13.25 11.85
CA PRO A 615 -23.16 12.77 10.80
C PRO A 615 -24.64 12.75 11.22
N ASP A 616 -24.93 12.71 12.53
CA ASP A 616 -26.30 12.46 13.02
C ASP A 616 -27.12 13.76 13.08
N GLY A 617 -28.21 13.76 12.29
CA GLY A 617 -29.13 14.87 12.03
C GLY A 617 -28.87 15.51 10.66
N ASP A 618 -29.36 14.89 9.57
CA ASP A 618 -29.30 15.40 8.18
C ASP A 618 -28.08 16.31 7.90
N GLY A 619 -26.90 15.79 8.24
CA GLY A 619 -25.63 16.52 8.27
C GLY A 619 -25.00 16.70 6.91
N GLU A 620 -25.83 16.98 5.90
CA GLU A 620 -25.54 17.61 4.62
C GLU A 620 -24.05 17.68 4.25
N THR A 621 -23.52 16.52 3.85
CA THR A 621 -22.36 16.46 2.96
C THR A 621 -22.81 17.09 1.65
N ARG A 622 -22.80 18.42 1.62
CA ARG A 622 -23.36 19.22 0.54
C ARG A 622 -22.24 19.50 -0.45
N PRO A 623 -22.46 19.27 -1.76
CA PRO A 623 -21.53 19.77 -2.75
C PRO A 623 -21.45 21.29 -2.60
N VAL A 624 -20.24 21.81 -2.67
CA VAL A 624 -19.96 23.24 -2.71
C VAL A 624 -19.08 23.54 -3.91
N GLU A 625 -18.96 24.82 -4.24
CA GLU A 625 -18.05 25.26 -5.29
C GLU A 625 -16.63 24.76 -4.99
N THR A 626 -16.02 24.13 -5.99
CA THR A 626 -14.66 23.63 -5.87
C THR A 626 -13.71 24.82 -5.98
N PRO A 627 -12.72 24.96 -5.07
CA PRO A 627 -11.72 26.01 -5.19
C PRO A 627 -11.03 25.98 -6.57
N PRO A 628 -10.67 27.14 -7.13
CA PRO A 628 -9.97 27.19 -8.41
C PRO A 628 -8.72 26.31 -8.40
N ARG A 629 -8.45 25.64 -9.54
CA ARG A 629 -7.30 24.72 -9.74
C ARG A 629 -7.31 23.45 -8.89
N ALA A 630 -8.29 23.23 -8.01
CA ALA A 630 -8.47 21.96 -7.32
C ALA A 630 -9.31 20.99 -8.16
N LEU A 631 -9.02 19.69 -8.04
CA LEU A 631 -9.91 18.63 -8.50
C LEU A 631 -11.16 18.62 -7.63
N GLY A 632 -12.34 18.66 -8.27
CA GLY A 632 -13.64 18.63 -7.58
C GLY A 632 -14.35 17.27 -7.68
N PRO A 633 -15.62 17.21 -7.22
CA PRO A 633 -16.32 18.26 -6.48
C PRO A 633 -15.72 18.46 -5.08
N ALA A 634 -16.10 19.55 -4.40
CA ALA A 634 -15.79 19.77 -2.99
C ALA A 634 -17.05 19.55 -2.14
N TYR A 635 -16.88 19.10 -0.89
CA TYR A 635 -18.01 18.88 0.03
C TYR A 635 -17.84 19.67 1.32
N ARG A 636 -18.90 20.32 1.77
CA ARG A 636 -18.93 20.95 3.09
C ARG A 636 -19.51 19.99 4.11
N VAL A 637 -18.87 19.90 5.28
CA VAL A 637 -19.26 19.00 6.37
C VAL A 637 -19.20 19.72 7.71
N ARG A 638 -20.09 19.35 8.62
CA ARG A 638 -20.04 19.82 10.02
C ARG A 638 -19.04 18.98 10.81
N ILE A 639 -18.14 19.65 11.50
CA ILE A 639 -17.16 19.03 12.39
C ILE A 639 -17.36 19.49 13.83
N ALA A 640 -17.10 18.59 14.78
CA ALA A 640 -16.92 18.88 16.17
C ALA A 640 -15.42 19.09 16.44
N LEU A 641 -15.11 20.19 17.12
CA LEU A 641 -13.76 20.55 17.52
C LEU A 641 -13.49 20.06 18.96
N ALA A 642 -12.22 19.82 19.28
CA ALA A 642 -11.77 19.34 20.58
C ALA A 642 -12.01 20.34 21.73
N ASP A 643 -12.36 21.60 21.43
CA ASP A 643 -12.80 22.59 22.43
C ASP A 643 -14.32 22.58 22.65
N GLY A 644 -15.05 21.62 22.06
CA GLY A 644 -16.49 21.47 22.15
C GLY A 644 -17.28 22.32 21.16
N LYS A 645 -16.63 23.19 20.37
CA LYS A 645 -17.31 24.00 19.35
C LYS A 645 -17.62 23.18 18.10
N ARG A 646 -18.57 23.69 17.31
CA ARG A 646 -18.87 23.18 15.97
C ARG A 646 -18.33 24.14 14.92
N ALA A 647 -17.82 23.60 13.83
CA ALA A 647 -17.35 24.36 12.68
C ALA A 647 -17.78 23.69 11.38
N LEU A 648 -17.62 24.41 10.26
CA LEU A 648 -17.78 23.85 8.93
C LEU A 648 -16.42 23.66 8.31
N ALA A 649 -16.19 22.49 7.72
CA ALA A 649 -14.97 22.18 7.01
C ALA A 649 -15.26 21.77 5.56
N THR A 650 -14.28 21.97 4.69
CA THR A 650 -14.35 21.58 3.29
C THR A 650 -13.50 20.34 3.08
N LEU A 651 -14.12 19.28 2.56
CA LEU A 651 -13.44 18.11 2.05
C LEU A 651 -13.18 18.28 0.56
N LEU A 652 -11.97 17.91 0.15
CA LEU A 652 -11.55 17.86 -1.24
C LEU A 652 -10.97 16.48 -1.56
N PRO A 653 -10.97 16.06 -2.83
CA PRO A 653 -10.25 14.87 -3.26
C PRO A 653 -8.81 14.89 -2.74
N PHE A 654 -8.35 13.75 -2.24
CA PHE A 654 -7.02 13.56 -1.67
C PHE A 654 -5.90 13.95 -2.65
N ALA A 655 -6.14 13.84 -3.96
CA ALA A 655 -5.25 14.34 -5.00
C ALA A 655 -4.84 15.82 -4.84
N ASN A 656 -5.62 16.62 -4.11
CA ASN A 656 -5.36 18.04 -3.91
C ASN A 656 -4.41 18.36 -2.74
N ILE A 657 -3.93 17.38 -1.96
CA ILE A 657 -3.11 17.68 -0.78
C ILE A 657 -1.77 18.35 -1.11
N GLY A 658 -1.34 18.35 -2.37
CA GLY A 658 -0.15 19.06 -2.88
C GLY A 658 -0.42 20.49 -3.37
N ALA A 659 -1.68 20.94 -3.38
CA ALA A 659 -2.12 22.23 -3.97
C ALA A 659 -1.60 23.48 -3.23
N TRP A 660 -1.38 23.37 -1.92
CA TRP A 660 -0.95 24.47 -1.05
C TRP A 660 0.40 25.12 -1.43
N TYR A 661 1.14 24.51 -2.36
CA TYR A 661 2.56 24.78 -2.55
C TYR A 661 2.89 26.13 -3.22
N ARG A 662 1.98 26.84 -3.91
CA ARG A 662 2.37 28.03 -4.71
C ARG A 662 1.35 29.16 -4.91
N ASP A 663 0.39 29.37 -4.02
CA ASP A 663 -0.16 30.74 -3.94
C ASP A 663 0.90 31.61 -3.28
N GLU A 664 1.40 32.64 -3.99
CA GLU A 664 2.52 33.50 -3.61
C GLU A 664 2.37 34.18 -2.22
N VAL A 665 1.21 34.02 -1.59
CA VAL A 665 0.83 34.64 -0.31
C VAL A 665 1.23 33.82 0.92
N GLU A 666 1.52 32.51 0.82
CA GLU A 666 1.77 31.66 2.02
C GLU A 666 2.93 30.63 1.89
N LYS A 667 4.09 30.96 1.29
CA LYS A 667 5.29 30.10 1.43
C LYS A 667 5.81 30.13 2.88
N ARG A 668 5.20 29.32 3.75
CA ARG A 668 5.63 29.13 5.14
C ARG A 668 6.98 28.41 5.14
N GLY A 669 7.98 29.02 5.76
CA GLY A 669 9.31 28.40 5.89
C GLY A 669 9.25 27.04 6.62
N ARG A 670 10.36 26.29 6.61
CA ARG A 670 10.47 24.95 7.24
C ARG A 670 9.98 24.89 8.71
N ARG A 671 9.97 26.03 9.40
CA ARG A 671 9.51 26.21 10.80
C ARG A 671 8.17 26.94 10.94
N GLY A 672 7.46 27.24 9.85
CA GLY A 672 6.16 27.94 9.88
C GLY A 672 5.04 27.06 10.42
N ARG A 673 3.92 27.68 10.84
CA ARG A 673 2.74 26.98 11.39
C ARG A 673 2.28 25.89 10.41
N ARG A 674 2.24 24.65 10.91
CA ARG A 674 2.01 23.46 10.10
C ARG A 674 0.53 23.31 9.75
N ASP A 675 0.24 23.07 8.48
CA ASP A 675 -1.08 22.58 8.07
C ASP A 675 -1.16 21.07 8.25
N ALA A 676 -2.36 20.54 8.42
CA ALA A 676 -2.58 19.11 8.57
C ALA A 676 -3.76 18.64 7.72
N TYR A 677 -3.75 17.37 7.40
CA TYR A 677 -4.81 16.72 6.65
C TYR A 677 -4.99 15.28 7.11
N ALA A 678 -6.19 14.73 6.87
CA ALA A 678 -6.49 13.32 7.06
C ALA A 678 -7.62 12.85 6.11
N VAL A 679 -7.50 11.62 5.60
CA VAL A 679 -8.55 10.90 4.86
C VAL A 679 -9.56 10.27 5.81
N TRP A 680 -9.06 9.57 6.84
CA TRP A 680 -9.89 8.93 7.86
C TRP A 680 -10.18 9.92 8.98
N LEU A 681 -11.46 10.22 9.19
CA LEU A 681 -11.92 11.21 10.14
C LEU A 681 -12.69 10.51 11.27
N PRO A 682 -12.48 10.85 12.55
CA PRO A 682 -13.24 10.27 13.63
C PRO A 682 -14.72 10.60 13.46
N GLU A 683 -15.60 9.63 13.71
CA GLU A 683 -17.02 9.92 13.86
C GLU A 683 -17.24 10.64 15.20
N ALA A 684 -17.91 11.79 15.18
CA ALA A 684 -18.19 12.55 16.39
C ALA A 684 -19.09 11.71 17.28
N THR A 685 -18.52 11.28 18.39
CA THR A 685 -19.22 10.57 19.44
C THR A 685 -19.76 11.51 20.51
N SER A 686 -19.55 12.82 20.35
CA SER A 686 -20.01 13.85 21.29
C SER A 686 -21.55 13.84 21.33
N GLY A 687 -22.11 13.42 22.46
CA GLY A 687 -23.56 13.19 22.65
C GLY A 687 -23.94 11.71 22.61
N ARG A 688 -23.23 10.87 21.84
CA ARG A 688 -23.56 9.43 21.76
C ARG A 688 -23.11 8.63 22.97
N PHE A 689 -22.11 9.10 23.71
CA PHE A 689 -21.59 8.36 24.88
C PHE A 689 -21.43 9.25 26.10
N ARG A 690 -21.73 8.66 27.27
CA ARG A 690 -21.60 9.29 28.58
C ARG A 690 -20.88 8.34 29.53
N ALA A 691 -19.82 8.81 30.17
CA ALA A 691 -19.14 8.05 31.21
C ALA A 691 -20.09 7.79 32.38
N VAL A 692 -20.08 6.57 32.91
CA VAL A 692 -20.79 6.20 34.14
C VAL A 692 -19.78 6.31 35.29
N ASP A 693 -20.11 7.11 36.30
CA ASP A 693 -19.24 7.34 37.44
C ASP A 693 -19.17 6.09 38.34
N ILE A 694 -18.00 5.46 38.39
CA ILE A 694 -17.74 4.31 39.27
C ILE A 694 -16.86 4.68 40.48
N ALA A 695 -16.50 5.95 40.67
CA ALA A 695 -15.54 6.36 41.69
C ALA A 695 -15.98 5.98 43.11
N GLY A 696 -17.29 6.08 43.39
CA GLY A 696 -17.88 5.69 44.67
C GLY A 696 -17.84 4.18 44.97
N VAL A 697 -17.65 3.33 43.96
CA VAL A 697 -17.60 1.86 44.12
C VAL A 697 -16.21 1.27 43.91
N ALA A 698 -15.26 2.03 43.37
CA ALA A 698 -13.87 1.60 43.24
C ALA A 698 -13.28 1.28 44.62
N ASN A 699 -12.60 0.15 44.75
CA ASN A 699 -12.16 -0.40 46.04
C ASN A 699 -10.66 -0.71 46.13
N VAL A 700 -9.92 -0.62 45.01
CA VAL A 700 -8.49 -0.93 44.97
C VAL A 700 -7.70 0.08 44.13
N HIS A 701 -6.41 0.23 44.44
CA HIS A 701 -5.44 0.99 43.65
C HIS A 701 -4.89 0.11 42.53
N SER A 702 -4.87 0.56 41.28
CA SER A 702 -4.45 -0.28 40.15
C SER A 702 -2.97 -0.67 40.21
N ASN A 703 -2.10 0.17 40.77
CA ASN A 703 -0.65 -0.06 40.87
C ASN A 703 0.05 0.79 41.95
N ASP A 704 -0.14 0.48 43.24
CA ASP A 704 0.56 1.16 44.37
C ASP A 704 1.72 0.31 44.93
N GLY A 705 2.10 -0.76 44.21
CA GLY A 705 3.09 -1.73 44.66
C GLY A 705 2.54 -2.85 45.55
N ARG A 706 1.23 -2.90 45.83
CA ARG A 706 0.57 -4.02 46.51
C ARG A 706 -0.17 -4.91 45.51
N GLY A 707 -0.19 -6.21 45.76
CA GLY A 707 -0.97 -7.16 44.94
C GLY A 707 -2.49 -6.97 45.09
N LEU A 708 -3.28 -7.41 44.09
CA LEU A 708 -4.73 -7.15 44.00
C LEU A 708 -5.66 -8.34 44.28
N PHE A 709 -5.24 -9.59 44.08
CA PHE A 709 -6.11 -10.76 44.26
C PHE A 709 -5.65 -11.66 45.40
N VAL A 710 -4.39 -12.09 45.37
CA VAL A 710 -3.89 -13.17 46.26
C VAL A 710 -3.46 -12.61 47.61
N SER A 711 -2.44 -11.75 47.62
CA SER A 711 -1.91 -11.12 48.83
C SER A 711 -1.26 -9.76 48.52
N PRO A 712 -1.18 -8.84 49.50
CA PRO A 712 -0.54 -7.54 49.30
C PRO A 712 0.94 -7.63 48.93
N ALA A 713 1.63 -8.72 49.28
CA ALA A 713 3.06 -8.91 49.02
C ALA A 713 3.37 -9.21 47.55
N LEU A 714 2.38 -9.60 46.74
CA LEU A 714 2.57 -9.95 45.34
C LEU A 714 2.46 -8.72 44.43
N SER A 715 3.45 -7.83 44.47
CA SER A 715 3.43 -6.53 43.76
C SER A 715 3.27 -6.60 42.23
N ALA A 716 3.53 -7.76 41.63
CA ALA A 716 3.33 -7.99 40.19
C ALA A 716 1.86 -8.23 39.80
N ASP A 717 0.99 -8.44 40.78
CA ASP A 717 -0.46 -8.56 40.63
C ASP A 717 -1.05 -7.14 40.59
N CYS A 718 -0.98 -6.49 39.43
CA CYS A 718 -1.40 -5.10 39.26
C CYS A 718 -1.85 -4.79 37.81
N PHE A 719 -2.45 -3.61 37.62
CA PHE A 719 -2.81 -3.01 36.32
C PHE A 719 -2.05 -1.68 36.15
N PRO A 720 -0.82 -1.71 35.62
CA PRO A 720 0.03 -0.53 35.49
C PRO A 720 -0.38 0.33 34.28
N PHE A 721 -1.47 1.09 34.42
CA PHE A 721 -1.91 2.00 33.37
C PHE A 721 -0.80 2.98 32.98
N PRO A 722 -0.54 3.20 31.67
CA PRO A 722 0.48 4.16 31.22
C PRO A 722 0.10 5.62 31.53
N ARG A 723 -1.21 5.88 31.65
CA ARG A 723 -1.79 7.16 32.08
C ARG A 723 -3.18 6.96 32.68
N TYR A 724 -3.64 7.92 33.49
CA TYR A 724 -5.03 7.99 33.94
C TYR A 724 -5.82 9.01 33.10
N GLY A 725 -7.15 8.95 33.14
CA GLY A 725 -8.06 9.81 32.36
C GLY A 725 -8.60 9.14 31.09
N ALA A 726 -8.83 9.94 30.04
CA ALA A 726 -9.57 9.53 28.85
C ALA A 726 -8.85 8.50 27.97
N TYR A 727 -9.49 7.36 27.71
CA TYR A 727 -9.14 6.35 26.72
C TYR A 727 -10.21 6.28 25.63
N THR A 728 -9.88 5.73 24.47
CA THR A 728 -10.88 5.43 23.43
C THR A 728 -10.58 4.09 22.81
N PHE A 729 -11.57 3.19 22.81
CA PHE A 729 -11.44 1.85 22.23
C PHE A 729 -12.63 1.59 21.33
N ARG A 730 -12.37 1.26 20.05
CA ARG A 730 -13.42 1.03 19.03
C ARG A 730 -14.43 2.20 18.95
N GLY A 731 -13.93 3.43 19.01
CA GLY A 731 -14.73 4.66 19.02
C GLY A 731 -15.45 4.96 20.34
N ILE A 732 -15.38 4.09 21.35
CA ILE A 732 -16.06 4.30 22.64
C ILE A 732 -15.11 5.00 23.62
N PRO A 733 -15.45 6.20 24.13
CA PRO A 733 -14.63 6.88 25.12
C PRO A 733 -14.77 6.19 26.49
N PHE A 734 -13.68 6.09 27.24
CA PHE A 734 -13.66 5.61 28.62
C PHE A 734 -12.88 6.58 29.50
N GLU A 735 -13.33 6.79 30.73
CA GLU A 735 -12.58 7.60 31.71
C GLU A 735 -12.03 6.67 32.81
N VAL A 736 -10.72 6.42 32.79
CA VAL A 736 -10.05 5.66 33.85
C VAL A 736 -9.70 6.62 34.97
N ILE A 737 -10.23 6.35 36.17
CA ILE A 737 -10.07 7.23 37.34
C ILE A 737 -8.57 7.39 37.68
N ASP A 738 -8.17 8.63 37.91
CA ASP A 738 -6.88 8.95 38.51
C ASP A 738 -6.94 8.62 40.01
N PRO A 739 -6.20 7.61 40.52
CA PRO A 739 -6.27 7.22 41.91
C PRO A 739 -5.84 8.34 42.86
N ALA A 740 -5.01 9.30 42.41
CA ALA A 740 -4.65 10.48 43.20
C ALA A 740 -5.86 11.38 43.50
N LYS A 741 -6.93 11.28 42.70
CA LYS A 741 -8.17 12.05 42.82
C LYS A 741 -9.30 11.27 43.50
N ASN A 742 -9.09 10.00 43.84
CA ASN A 742 -10.13 9.15 44.42
C ASN A 742 -9.59 8.28 45.57
N ASN A 743 -8.92 8.89 46.54
CA ASN A 743 -8.43 8.22 47.76
C ASN A 743 -7.63 6.94 47.47
N GLY A 744 -6.80 6.97 46.41
CA GLY A 744 -5.99 5.84 45.98
C GLY A 744 -6.77 4.72 45.28
N ARG A 745 -8.02 4.92 44.87
CA ARG A 745 -8.86 3.85 44.30
C ARG A 745 -9.31 4.17 42.88
N ASN A 746 -9.12 3.24 41.96
CA ASN A 746 -9.47 3.42 40.55
C ASN A 746 -9.93 2.15 39.83
N LEU A 747 -9.92 0.99 40.51
CA LEU A 747 -10.52 -0.23 40.00
C LEU A 747 -11.58 -0.74 40.97
N LEU A 748 -12.59 -1.39 40.41
CA LEU A 748 -13.55 -2.22 41.14
C LEU A 748 -13.17 -3.68 40.93
N ILE A 749 -12.90 -4.39 42.03
CA ILE A 749 -12.77 -5.86 42.04
C ILE A 749 -13.84 -6.44 42.95
N LEU A 750 -14.58 -7.44 42.45
CA LEU A 750 -15.60 -8.15 43.22
C LEU A 750 -15.03 -9.35 43.95
N ARG A 751 -15.78 -9.81 44.96
CA ARG A 751 -15.43 -11.00 45.75
C ARG A 751 -15.23 -12.23 44.86
N GLY A 752 -14.10 -12.90 45.07
CA GLY A 752 -13.75 -14.19 44.49
C GLY A 752 -12.49 -14.77 45.15
N GLY A 753 -11.93 -15.82 44.57
CA GLY A 753 -10.77 -16.53 45.09
C GLY A 753 -11.07 -17.51 46.24
N PRO A 754 -10.06 -18.28 46.67
CA PRO A 754 -10.18 -19.13 47.85
C PRO A 754 -10.31 -18.29 49.14
N PRO A 755 -10.84 -18.86 50.24
CA PRO A 755 -11.16 -18.11 51.47
C PRO A 755 -10.02 -17.27 52.06
N GLU A 756 -8.77 -17.70 51.87
CA GLU A 756 -7.55 -17.04 52.33
C GLU A 756 -7.09 -15.88 51.44
N ALA A 757 -7.61 -15.76 50.22
CA ALA A 757 -7.19 -14.71 49.29
C ALA A 757 -7.73 -13.34 49.69
N MET A 758 -6.99 -12.29 49.37
CA MET A 758 -7.43 -10.91 49.61
C MET A 758 -8.75 -10.60 48.88
N ALA A 759 -8.92 -11.12 47.66
CA ALA A 759 -10.14 -10.98 46.88
C ALA A 759 -11.39 -11.56 47.57
N ALA A 760 -11.26 -12.50 48.51
CA ALA A 760 -12.40 -13.05 49.24
C ALA A 760 -13.05 -12.02 50.19
N LYS A 761 -12.33 -10.93 50.52
CA LYS A 761 -12.79 -9.83 51.38
C LYS A 761 -13.42 -8.67 50.62
N TYR A 762 -13.35 -8.69 49.29
CA TYR A 762 -13.96 -7.66 48.46
C TYR A 762 -15.50 -7.69 48.52
N PRO A 763 -16.18 -6.59 48.13
CA PRO A 763 -17.63 -6.53 48.08
C PRO A 763 -18.17 -7.65 47.19
N ALA A 764 -19.21 -8.33 47.69
CA ALA A 764 -19.92 -9.34 46.91
C ALA A 764 -20.86 -8.71 45.88
N SER A 765 -21.29 -7.46 46.11
CA SER A 765 -22.11 -6.69 45.19
C SER A 765 -21.83 -5.21 45.34
N VAL A 766 -21.96 -4.46 44.25
CA VAL A 766 -21.97 -2.99 44.25
C VAL A 766 -23.17 -2.47 43.45
N ALA A 767 -23.59 -1.25 43.74
CA ALA A 767 -24.63 -0.54 42.99
C ALA A 767 -24.08 0.81 42.52
N ILE A 768 -24.23 1.09 41.22
CA ILE A 768 -23.69 2.27 40.55
C ILE A 768 -24.87 3.11 40.06
N PRO A 769 -25.11 4.31 40.60
CA PRO A 769 -26.14 5.21 40.11
C PRO A 769 -25.86 5.65 38.67
N VAL A 770 -26.89 5.73 37.83
CA VAL A 770 -26.76 6.19 36.44
C VAL A 770 -27.65 7.40 36.19
N GLY A 771 -28.97 7.23 36.26
CA GLY A 771 -29.93 8.32 36.19
C GLY A 771 -30.17 8.92 34.81
N PHE A 772 -29.91 8.19 33.72
CA PHE A 772 -30.20 8.62 32.35
C PHE A 772 -30.51 7.42 31.43
N ARG A 773 -31.03 7.68 30.22
CA ARG A 773 -31.34 6.62 29.24
C ARG A 773 -30.08 6.15 28.52
N CYS A 774 -29.99 4.87 28.20
CA CYS A 774 -28.92 4.33 27.38
C CYS A 774 -29.39 3.09 26.60
N ARG A 775 -28.87 2.90 25.40
CA ARG A 775 -29.15 1.69 24.59
C ARG A 775 -28.14 0.56 24.82
N ALA A 776 -26.97 0.90 25.37
CA ALA A 776 -25.97 -0.08 25.76
C ALA A 776 -25.03 0.48 26.84
N LEU A 777 -24.41 -0.43 27.57
CA LEU A 777 -23.29 -0.15 28.45
C LEU A 777 -22.06 -0.87 27.91
N HIS A 778 -20.96 -0.14 27.82
CA HIS A 778 -19.66 -0.65 27.44
C HIS A 778 -18.79 -0.66 28.69
N VAL A 779 -18.21 -1.81 29.02
CA VAL A 779 -17.43 -2.01 30.25
C VAL A 779 -16.00 -2.31 29.88
N LEU A 780 -15.09 -1.43 30.29
CA LEU A 780 -13.66 -1.68 30.28
C LEU A 780 -13.33 -2.56 31.49
N GLY A 781 -13.15 -3.85 31.24
CA GLY A 781 -13.10 -4.91 32.24
C GLY A 781 -12.93 -6.26 31.54
N GLY A 782 -13.90 -7.16 31.69
CA GLY A 782 -13.91 -8.46 31.00
C GLY A 782 -12.80 -9.42 31.42
N VAL A 783 -12.10 -9.10 32.51
CA VAL A 783 -11.08 -9.94 33.12
C VAL A 783 -11.41 -10.22 34.57
N ALA A 784 -10.82 -11.27 35.11
CA ALA A 784 -10.99 -11.65 36.50
C ALA A 784 -9.75 -12.38 37.04
N GLY A 785 -9.60 -12.43 38.36
CA GLY A 785 -8.71 -13.39 39.02
C GLY A 785 -9.28 -14.81 38.94
N TRP A 786 -8.40 -15.81 38.76
CA TRP A 786 -8.75 -17.24 38.66
C TRP A 786 -9.70 -17.60 37.50
N ALA A 787 -9.81 -16.75 36.48
CA ALA A 787 -10.64 -17.01 35.31
C ALA A 787 -9.95 -17.87 34.25
N PHE A 788 -10.61 -18.12 33.12
CA PHE A 788 -10.11 -18.92 32.02
C PHE A 788 -8.83 -18.31 31.43
N PRO A 789 -7.73 -19.08 31.25
CA PRO A 789 -7.69 -20.54 31.25
C PRO A 789 -7.27 -21.18 32.58
N TRP A 790 -7.05 -20.38 33.63
CA TRP A 790 -6.67 -20.88 34.96
C TRP A 790 -7.79 -21.78 35.52
N SER A 791 -9.02 -21.26 35.58
CA SER A 791 -10.21 -22.10 35.78
C SER A 791 -10.88 -22.38 34.45
N ARG A 792 -11.13 -23.66 34.17
CA ARG A 792 -11.84 -24.12 32.96
C ARG A 792 -13.33 -24.32 33.17
N ASP A 793 -13.86 -24.06 34.37
CA ASP A 793 -15.29 -24.15 34.61
C ASP A 793 -16.05 -23.00 33.94
N ARG A 794 -17.18 -23.29 33.29
CA ARG A 794 -18.03 -22.27 32.65
C ARG A 794 -19.03 -21.67 33.65
N LYS A 795 -18.59 -21.43 34.89
CA LYS A 795 -19.45 -20.83 35.92
C LYS A 795 -19.69 -19.36 35.63
N VAL A 796 -20.84 -18.86 36.08
CA VAL A 796 -21.15 -17.43 36.07
C VAL A 796 -20.27 -16.75 37.13
N GLY A 797 -19.35 -15.88 36.72
CA GLY A 797 -18.47 -15.13 37.62
C GLY A 797 -19.15 -13.92 38.25
N ALA A 798 -20.03 -13.25 37.50
CA ALA A 798 -20.88 -12.17 38.01
C ALA A 798 -22.21 -12.08 37.27
N VAL A 799 -23.19 -11.46 37.92
CA VAL A 799 -24.48 -11.06 37.35
C VAL A 799 -24.55 -9.53 37.38
N VAL A 800 -24.83 -8.93 36.22
CA VAL A 800 -25.11 -7.50 36.08
C VAL A 800 -26.62 -7.31 35.99
N ARG A 801 -27.20 -6.55 36.92
CA ARG A 801 -28.61 -6.16 36.90
C ARG A 801 -28.75 -4.71 36.49
N LEU A 802 -29.53 -4.46 35.45
CA LEU A 802 -29.91 -3.12 35.01
C LEU A 802 -31.29 -2.82 35.59
N ARG A 803 -31.38 -1.85 36.52
CA ARG A 803 -32.65 -1.43 37.11
C ARG A 803 -33.14 -0.16 36.44
N TYR A 804 -34.37 -0.20 35.93
CA TYR A 804 -35.00 0.92 35.24
C TYR A 804 -36.09 1.54 36.13
N ASP A 805 -36.30 2.85 35.99
CA ASP A 805 -37.33 3.59 36.74
C ASP A 805 -38.75 3.11 36.39
N ASP A 806 -38.99 2.75 35.11
CA ASP A 806 -40.31 2.49 34.54
C ASP A 806 -40.39 1.19 33.69
N ALA A 807 -39.44 0.28 33.84
CA ALA A 807 -39.41 -1.02 33.14
C ALA A 807 -38.87 -2.16 34.01
N PRO A 808 -39.19 -3.44 33.67
CA PRO A 808 -38.62 -4.60 34.36
C PRO A 808 -37.09 -4.59 34.34
N SER A 809 -36.48 -5.02 35.44
CA SER A 809 -35.02 -5.14 35.53
C SER A 809 -34.51 -6.20 34.55
N GLN A 810 -33.35 -5.93 33.94
CA GLN A 810 -32.67 -6.86 33.03
C GLN A 810 -31.45 -7.47 33.73
N GLU A 811 -31.27 -8.79 33.64
CA GLU A 811 -30.11 -9.50 34.15
C GLU A 811 -29.21 -10.00 33.01
N VAL A 812 -27.90 -9.81 33.15
CA VAL A 812 -26.88 -10.30 32.22
C VAL A 812 -25.79 -11.02 32.98
N GLN A 813 -25.47 -12.24 32.56
CA GLN A 813 -24.47 -13.09 33.21
C GLN A 813 -23.09 -12.94 32.56
N TRP A 814 -22.06 -12.75 33.36
CA TRP A 814 -20.67 -12.81 32.92
C TRP A 814 -20.10 -14.20 33.20
N VAL A 815 -20.11 -15.03 32.16
CA VAL A 815 -19.66 -16.43 32.22
C VAL A 815 -18.14 -16.54 32.03
N ASN A 816 -17.47 -17.32 32.87
CA ASN A 816 -16.04 -17.61 32.75
C ASN A 816 -15.73 -18.37 31.45
N GLY A 817 -14.69 -17.95 30.72
CA GLY A 817 -14.33 -18.52 29.41
C GLY A 817 -15.23 -18.09 28.25
N GLU A 818 -16.22 -17.22 28.50
CA GLU A 818 -17.06 -16.61 27.48
C GLU A 818 -16.94 -15.09 27.54
N HIS A 819 -17.24 -14.50 28.69
CA HIS A 819 -17.18 -13.05 28.92
C HIS A 819 -15.91 -12.65 29.66
N LEU A 820 -15.46 -13.50 30.60
CA LEU A 820 -14.32 -13.25 31.48
C LEU A 820 -13.13 -14.14 31.10
N ALA A 821 -11.95 -13.51 31.01
CA ALA A 821 -10.65 -14.18 30.91
C ALA A 821 -9.80 -13.87 32.15
N ASP A 822 -8.80 -14.69 32.43
CA ASP A 822 -7.83 -14.43 33.48
C ASP A 822 -7.05 -13.15 33.18
N TYR A 823 -6.88 -12.28 34.16
CA TYR A 823 -6.27 -10.95 33.94
C TYR A 823 -4.81 -11.01 33.45
N ILE A 824 -4.04 -12.04 33.82
CA ILE A 824 -2.68 -12.28 33.32
C ILE A 824 -2.62 -13.32 32.19
N GLY A 825 -3.60 -14.22 32.13
CA GLY A 825 -3.75 -15.21 31.08
C GLY A 825 -4.22 -14.58 29.76
N LYS A 826 -3.37 -14.59 28.73
CA LYS A 826 -3.69 -14.00 27.43
C LYS A 826 -4.59 -14.87 26.53
N ALA A 827 -5.45 -15.71 27.09
CA ALA A 827 -6.45 -16.45 26.31
C ALA A 827 -7.54 -15.51 25.77
N ASP A 828 -8.15 -15.90 24.64
CA ASP A 828 -9.25 -15.16 24.04
C ASP A 828 -10.59 -15.80 24.43
N VAL A 829 -11.62 -14.98 24.61
CA VAL A 829 -12.97 -15.42 24.97
C VAL A 829 -13.99 -14.67 24.09
N PRO A 830 -15.05 -15.33 23.58
CA PRO A 830 -15.88 -14.78 22.51
C PRO A 830 -16.77 -13.59 22.89
N GLY A 831 -17.14 -13.46 24.16
CA GLY A 831 -18.05 -12.44 24.69
C GLY A 831 -17.36 -11.13 25.07
N SER A 832 -16.03 -11.02 25.00
CA SER A 832 -15.30 -9.77 25.23
C SER A 832 -14.06 -9.64 24.36
N ALA A 833 -13.70 -8.43 23.95
CA ALA A 833 -12.54 -8.20 23.09
C ALA A 833 -11.37 -7.59 23.88
N ARG A 834 -10.15 -8.10 23.72
CA ARG A 834 -8.96 -7.43 24.31
C ARG A 834 -8.76 -6.06 23.69
N VAL A 835 -8.57 -5.02 24.51
CA VAL A 835 -8.44 -3.63 24.06
C VAL A 835 -7.26 -2.87 24.67
N LEU A 836 -6.70 -3.34 25.80
CA LEU A 836 -5.54 -2.69 26.43
C LEU A 836 -4.59 -3.74 27.02
N ASP A 837 -3.33 -3.73 26.58
CA ASP A 837 -2.23 -4.54 27.14
C ASP A 837 -1.42 -3.69 28.13
N LEU A 838 -1.24 -4.20 29.35
CA LEU A 838 -0.54 -3.52 30.45
C LEU A 838 0.69 -4.35 30.89
N GLY A 839 1.29 -5.06 29.93
CA GLY A 839 2.45 -5.92 30.15
C GLY A 839 2.03 -7.33 30.57
N ARG A 840 2.00 -7.57 31.90
CA ARG A 840 1.57 -8.87 32.45
C ARG A 840 0.06 -9.00 32.51
N SER A 841 -0.65 -7.89 32.77
CA SER A 841 -2.11 -7.85 32.81
C SER A 841 -2.69 -7.23 31.55
N HIS A 842 -4.00 -7.39 31.36
CA HIS A 842 -4.72 -6.77 30.23
C HIS A 842 -6.16 -6.43 30.62
N LEU A 843 -6.80 -5.58 29.82
CA LEU A 843 -8.23 -5.29 29.90
C LEU A 843 -8.93 -5.60 28.59
N ARG A 844 -10.22 -5.89 28.73
CA ARG A 844 -11.12 -6.28 27.65
C ARG A 844 -12.35 -5.38 27.65
N LEU A 845 -13.05 -5.38 26.53
CA LEU A 845 -14.27 -4.63 26.31
C LEU A 845 -15.46 -5.58 26.30
N LEU A 846 -16.38 -5.39 27.23
CA LEU A 846 -17.68 -6.04 27.30
C LEU A 846 -18.77 -5.07 26.84
N ARG A 847 -19.80 -5.60 26.17
CA ARG A 847 -20.99 -4.84 25.80
C ARG A 847 -22.24 -5.47 26.39
N ILE A 848 -23.06 -4.65 27.03
CA ILE A 848 -24.35 -5.04 27.61
C ILE A 848 -25.42 -4.22 26.90
N ALA A 849 -26.38 -4.87 26.23
CA ALA A 849 -27.54 -4.16 25.68
C ALA A 849 -28.43 -3.65 26.82
N ALA A 850 -29.02 -2.47 26.66
CA ALA A 850 -29.93 -1.85 27.61
C ALA A 850 -31.22 -1.40 26.90
N ASN A 851 -32.32 -1.28 27.65
CA ASN A 851 -33.56 -0.72 27.13
C ASN A 851 -33.40 0.78 26.83
N PRO A 852 -33.43 1.22 25.55
CA PRO A 852 -33.21 2.62 25.20
C PRO A 852 -34.39 3.54 25.55
N LYS A 853 -35.58 2.98 25.83
CA LYS A 853 -36.80 3.76 26.08
C LYS A 853 -36.95 4.18 27.54
N SER A 854 -36.30 3.46 28.45
CA SER A 854 -36.45 3.62 29.90
C SER A 854 -35.19 4.22 30.51
N LYS A 855 -35.38 5.03 31.55
CA LYS A 855 -34.26 5.60 32.30
C LYS A 855 -33.62 4.52 33.17
N LEU A 856 -32.32 4.33 33.03
CA LEU A 856 -31.55 3.41 33.86
C LEU A 856 -31.27 4.09 35.20
N GLU A 857 -31.89 3.58 36.27
CA GLU A 857 -31.71 4.10 37.63
C GLU A 857 -30.29 3.77 38.12
N ARG A 858 -29.93 2.48 38.08
CA ARG A 858 -28.66 1.97 38.58
C ARG A 858 -28.23 0.65 37.94
N ILE A 859 -26.94 0.37 38.00
CA ILE A 859 -26.32 -0.89 37.62
C ILE A 859 -25.90 -1.62 38.90
N GLU A 860 -26.35 -2.86 39.10
CA GLU A 860 -25.87 -3.72 40.18
C GLU A 860 -24.95 -4.79 39.60
N ILE A 861 -23.74 -4.93 40.13
CA ILE A 861 -22.83 -6.00 39.73
C ILE A 861 -22.56 -6.85 40.95
N ALA A 862 -22.94 -8.13 40.89
CA ALA A 862 -22.84 -9.07 42.00
C ALA A 862 -22.08 -10.33 41.59
N THR A 863 -21.18 -10.81 42.45
CA THR A 863 -20.61 -12.16 42.30
C THR A 863 -21.68 -13.22 42.60
N THR A 864 -21.49 -14.42 42.06
CA THR A 864 -22.33 -15.60 42.34
C THR A 864 -21.78 -16.44 43.49
N GLY A 865 -20.69 -16.01 44.14
CA GLY A 865 -19.96 -16.82 45.12
C GLY A 865 -18.98 -17.82 44.50
N SER A 866 -18.72 -17.72 43.19
CA SER A 866 -17.67 -18.47 42.52
C SER A 866 -16.26 -17.98 42.93
N ILE A 867 -15.23 -18.77 42.61
CA ILE A 867 -13.82 -18.36 42.82
C ILE A 867 -13.37 -17.25 41.84
N ILE A 868 -14.18 -16.90 40.86
CA ILE A 868 -13.86 -15.89 39.85
C ILE A 868 -13.97 -14.51 40.51
N ALA A 869 -12.94 -13.67 40.38
CA ALA A 869 -12.92 -12.31 40.94
C ALA A 869 -12.93 -11.24 39.82
N PRO A 870 -14.10 -10.82 39.32
CA PRO A 870 -14.23 -9.87 38.21
C PRO A 870 -13.64 -8.49 38.46
N VAL A 871 -13.11 -7.87 37.40
CA VAL A 871 -12.52 -6.53 37.40
C VAL A 871 -13.30 -5.58 36.49
N VAL A 872 -13.56 -4.37 36.97
CA VAL A 872 -14.09 -3.25 36.19
C VAL A 872 -13.21 -2.02 36.39
N ALA A 873 -12.72 -1.46 35.28
CA ALA A 873 -11.86 -0.27 35.26
C ALA A 873 -12.61 1.01 34.88
N ALA A 874 -13.60 0.90 33.98
CA ALA A 874 -14.46 2.02 33.58
C ALA A 874 -15.75 1.49 32.93
N ILE A 875 -16.82 2.29 32.96
CA ILE A 875 -18.08 2.01 32.28
C ILE A 875 -18.48 3.26 31.49
N THR A 876 -18.89 3.06 30.24
CA THR A 876 -19.42 4.11 29.36
C THR A 876 -20.77 3.68 28.82
N ALA A 877 -21.77 4.53 28.99
CA ALA A 877 -23.10 4.33 28.44
C ALA A 877 -23.18 4.91 27.02
N GLU A 878 -23.85 4.19 26.13
CA GLU A 878 -24.21 4.65 24.80
C GLU A 878 -25.64 5.21 24.85
N LEU A 879 -25.80 6.51 24.60
CA LEU A 879 -27.08 7.21 24.66
C LEU A 879 -27.96 6.86 23.46
N PRO A 880 -29.30 6.98 23.58
CA PRO A 880 -30.20 6.95 22.44
C PRO A 880 -29.91 8.12 21.47
N PRO A 881 -30.28 8.03 20.19
CA PRO A 881 -30.05 9.11 19.21
C PRO A 881 -30.73 10.45 19.52
N ASP A 882 -31.74 10.45 20.39
CA ASP A 882 -32.60 11.60 20.69
C ASP A 882 -32.24 12.35 21.99
N ASP A 883 -31.15 11.97 22.66
CA ASP A 883 -30.58 12.62 23.88
C ASP A 883 -29.22 13.25 23.59
#